data_AF-A0A4U7BFA9-F1
#
_entry.id   AF-A0A4U7BFA9-F1
#
_cell.length_a   1.000
_cell.length_b   1.000
_cell.length_c   1.000
_cell.angle_alpha   90.00
_cell.angle_beta   90.00
_cell.angle_gamma   90.00
#
_symmetry.space_group_name_H-M   'P 1'
#
loop_
_entity.id
_entity.type
_entity.pdbx_description
1 polymer ?
#
loop_
_entity_poly.entity_id
_entity_poly.type
_entity_poly.pdbx_seq_one_letter_code
_entity_poly.pdbx_strand_id
1 'polypeptide(L)'
;MCEIFIRKWSELSGGRWDCQYYNLQLFQSVKTYSLNKIADIKGGKRIPKGKSYSNTTTSFKYLRVDDINSDENELNIDILRSIDYEVFEILKRYEIFPNEIVLSNAGTIGKILLFKNNTSNKVVLTENCVKIQCCEKVLPNFLAIVLKTTFIQEQLKQNYIQTTIPKLAIERIKELKIPEIPSKQTQQKIIDIMDNAYKQKKQKEQEAQGLLDSIDEYLLNELGISLPSKDTKELEDRIYLTKFSQISEKRLDCEYHQSYYKSLERAISYTPYPLVNIVSLIKNLKKGIEVGSNQYSQNKEIPFIRVSDINNEGIDFEAVDKFISYSLYENLKDFQPKDNELLYSKDGTIGICLQADTSRDYIISGAILRLELKDDINLNFLQALLASHLMNILANRESIGAVIKHLNIDKFLNLKIPLPDLKIQEQIAHKILESKNKAFDLNQKAKEILQCAKIEVENLIITNGGGALNNVYNFELNFDEFNQYFNSIFALEFFKNMRSIWGGRYPLKMIRNIFTEITEFKYLHGDYVSYIEIGDIDINQADIKYKNIAQKFLPKNTKITISQGDLLISTVRPTRGAIAIYTKENEAYCSGAFCVLRQQQYSVMLLQFLLRTKLFKDLFAKFSTGSTYPTIKNENILNLKIPIPPMQVQERITKEINIRKTKALNLQNEAKELLESAKKEVENIILGG
;
A
#
# COMPACT_ATOMS: atom_id res chain seq x y z
N MET A 1 -16.99 0.26 21.12
CA MET A 1 -18.39 0.63 21.45
C MET A 1 -19.11 0.64 20.11
N CYS A 2 -20.10 -0.22 19.87
CA CYS A 2 -21.02 0.04 18.77
C CYS A 2 -21.80 1.26 19.21
N GLU A 3 -21.57 2.36 18.50
CA GLU A 3 -22.47 3.48 18.55
C GLU A 3 -23.83 2.98 18.05
N ILE A 4 -24.81 2.94 18.94
CA ILE A 4 -26.19 2.68 18.56
C ILE A 4 -26.66 3.97 17.89
N PHE A 5 -26.81 3.91 16.57
CA PHE A 5 -27.27 5.02 15.77
C PHE A 5 -28.80 5.13 15.84
N ILE A 6 -29.31 6.04 16.67
CA ILE A 6 -30.76 6.27 16.87
C ILE A 6 -31.14 7.60 16.20
N ARG A 7 -32.12 7.56 15.30
CA ARG A 7 -32.73 8.74 14.67
C ARG A 7 -34.23 8.72 14.84
N LYS A 8 -34.84 9.91 15.00
CA LYS A 8 -36.29 10.04 15.00
C LYS A 8 -36.81 9.70 13.62
N TRP A 9 -37.94 9.00 13.55
CA TRP A 9 -38.59 8.62 12.29
C TRP A 9 -38.87 9.84 11.39
N SER A 10 -39.17 10.99 11.98
CA SER A 10 -39.37 12.27 11.28
C SER A 10 -38.12 12.86 10.62
N GLU A 11 -36.92 12.37 10.97
CA GLU A 11 -35.64 12.82 10.41
C GLU A 11 -35.19 11.96 9.21
N LEU A 12 -35.91 10.87 8.92
CA LEU A 12 -35.66 10.02 7.77
C LEU A 12 -36.25 10.69 6.52
N SER A 13 -35.43 10.89 5.48
CA SER A 13 -35.84 11.54 4.23
C SER A 13 -35.89 10.55 3.07
N GLY A 14 -36.93 10.64 2.24
CA GLY A 14 -36.97 10.01 0.92
C GLY A 14 -36.95 8.47 0.87
N GLY A 15 -37.36 7.78 1.94
CA GLY A 15 -37.48 6.31 1.95
C GLY A 15 -36.17 5.54 2.06
N ARG A 16 -35.05 6.19 2.42
CA ARG A 16 -33.76 5.53 2.72
C ARG A 16 -33.60 5.24 4.20
N TRP A 17 -33.17 4.02 4.54
CA TRP A 17 -33.03 3.52 5.92
C TRP A 17 -31.60 3.08 6.28
N ASP A 18 -30.62 3.33 5.42
CA ASP A 18 -29.24 2.91 5.65
C ASP A 18 -28.52 3.80 6.67
N CYS A 19 -27.92 3.18 7.69
CA CYS A 19 -27.27 3.88 8.81
C CYS A 19 -26.13 4.80 8.36
N GLN A 20 -25.42 4.45 7.28
CA GLN A 20 -24.28 5.25 6.76
C GLN A 20 -24.71 6.63 6.25
N TYR A 21 -25.90 6.76 5.65
CA TYR A 21 -26.43 8.03 5.17
C TYR A 21 -26.76 9.01 6.31
N TYR A 22 -27.16 8.50 7.47
CA TYR A 22 -27.57 9.32 8.61
C TYR A 22 -26.46 9.50 9.66
N ASN A 23 -25.33 8.79 9.56
CA ASN A 23 -24.19 8.86 10.46
C ASN A 23 -23.35 10.15 10.30
N LEU A 24 -24.00 11.31 10.41
CA LEU A 24 -23.41 12.64 10.29
C LEU A 24 -23.13 13.25 11.68
N GLN A 25 -22.30 12.59 12.50
CA GLN A 25 -21.73 13.25 13.69
C GLN A 25 -20.53 14.16 13.34
N LEU A 26 -19.81 13.87 12.24
CA LEU A 26 -18.61 14.58 11.81
C LEU A 26 -18.82 16.05 11.37
N PHE A 27 -20.07 16.46 11.13
CA PHE A 27 -20.35 17.65 10.31
C PHE A 27 -21.23 18.70 11.00
N GLN A 28 -21.58 18.51 12.27
CA GLN A 28 -22.49 19.42 12.98
C GLN A 28 -21.80 20.70 13.50
N SER A 29 -20.47 20.69 13.62
CA SER A 29 -19.69 21.80 14.18
C SER A 29 -19.06 22.74 13.13
N VAL A 30 -19.14 22.42 11.83
CA VAL A 30 -18.51 23.20 10.76
C VAL A 30 -19.56 24.03 10.04
N LYS A 31 -19.32 25.34 9.91
CA LYS A 31 -20.19 26.21 9.12
C LYS A 31 -20.06 25.86 7.64
N THR A 32 -21.18 25.55 6.99
CA THR A 32 -21.20 25.07 5.60
C THR A 32 -22.19 25.85 4.72
N TYR A 33 -21.92 25.86 3.42
CA TYR A 33 -22.76 26.42 2.36
C TYR A 33 -23.02 25.37 1.28
N SER A 34 -24.17 25.43 0.62
CA SER A 34 -24.45 24.57 -0.54
C SER A 34 -23.57 24.96 -1.72
N LEU A 35 -23.03 23.97 -2.44
CA LEU A 35 -22.18 24.16 -3.62
C LEU A 35 -22.82 25.05 -4.68
N ASN A 36 -24.15 24.97 -4.86
CA ASN A 36 -24.90 25.81 -5.81
C ASN A 36 -24.83 27.32 -5.51
N LYS A 37 -24.48 27.73 -4.28
CA LYS A 37 -24.30 29.15 -3.94
C LYS A 37 -22.95 29.71 -4.44
N ILE A 38 -22.02 28.83 -4.80
CA ILE A 38 -20.62 29.19 -5.03
C ILE A 38 -20.10 28.72 -6.39
N ALA A 39 -20.87 27.89 -7.11
CA ALA A 39 -20.56 27.43 -8.45
C ALA A 39 -21.82 27.06 -9.25
N ASP A 40 -21.77 27.26 -10.57
CA ASP A 40 -22.76 26.77 -11.52
C ASP A 40 -22.37 25.35 -11.98
N ILE A 41 -23.35 24.45 -12.07
CA ILE A 41 -23.11 23.02 -12.33
C ILE A 41 -23.94 22.58 -13.53
N LYS A 42 -23.25 22.06 -14.56
CA LYS A 42 -23.86 21.57 -15.80
C LYS A 42 -23.41 20.15 -16.09
N GLY A 43 -24.31 19.30 -16.58
CA GLY A 43 -23.98 17.94 -16.99
C GLY A 43 -23.33 17.89 -18.37
N GLY A 44 -22.57 16.83 -18.65
CA GLY A 44 -22.10 16.51 -20.00
C GLY A 44 -23.13 15.74 -20.84
N LYS A 45 -22.70 15.21 -22.00
CA LYS A 45 -23.58 14.50 -22.94
C LYS A 45 -22.87 13.36 -23.66
N ARG A 46 -23.59 12.26 -23.89
CA ARG A 46 -23.12 11.13 -24.70
C ARG A 46 -23.11 11.47 -26.17
N ILE A 47 -22.17 10.85 -26.89
CA ILE A 47 -22.18 10.78 -28.36
C ILE A 47 -23.55 10.25 -28.84
N PRO A 48 -24.20 10.92 -29.82
CA PRO A 48 -25.51 10.51 -30.34
C PRO A 48 -25.55 9.07 -30.86
N LYS A 49 -26.71 8.41 -30.72
CA LYS A 49 -26.93 7.05 -31.22
C LYS A 49 -26.69 7.00 -32.73
N GLY A 50 -25.81 6.12 -33.18
CA GLY A 50 -25.43 5.98 -34.60
C GLY A 50 -24.17 6.74 -35.03
N LYS A 51 -23.55 7.54 -34.14
CA LYS A 51 -22.23 8.15 -34.34
C LYS A 51 -21.19 7.44 -33.46
N SER A 52 -19.93 7.43 -33.87
CA SER A 52 -18.80 6.82 -33.15
C SER A 52 -17.65 7.82 -32.97
N TYR A 53 -16.56 7.38 -32.32
CA TYR A 53 -15.30 8.12 -32.34
C TYR A 53 -14.76 8.20 -33.76
N SER A 54 -13.96 9.24 -34.03
CA SER A 54 -13.22 9.37 -35.28
C SER A 54 -12.11 8.32 -35.33
N ASN A 55 -11.88 7.75 -36.51
CA ASN A 55 -10.73 6.86 -36.76
C ASN A 55 -9.45 7.65 -37.06
N THR A 56 -9.57 8.97 -37.23
CA THR A 56 -8.46 9.88 -37.49
C THR A 56 -8.26 10.83 -36.31
N THR A 57 -7.03 11.31 -36.12
CA THR A 57 -6.73 12.31 -35.08
C THR A 57 -7.31 13.66 -35.50
N THR A 58 -8.24 14.19 -34.70
CA THR A 58 -8.83 15.52 -34.92
C THR A 58 -8.54 16.44 -33.74
N SER A 59 -8.77 17.74 -33.93
CA SER A 59 -8.68 18.75 -32.87
C SER A 59 -9.86 18.72 -31.88
N PHE A 60 -10.85 17.86 -32.09
CA PHE A 60 -12.03 17.75 -31.23
C PHE A 60 -11.92 16.45 -30.42
N LYS A 61 -11.88 16.59 -29.10
CA LYS A 61 -11.63 15.50 -28.16
C LYS A 61 -12.84 15.23 -27.29
N TYR A 62 -12.99 13.99 -26.84
CA TYR A 62 -14.06 13.56 -25.96
C TYR A 62 -13.51 13.00 -24.65
N LEU A 63 -13.81 13.66 -23.53
CA LEU A 63 -13.31 13.30 -22.21
C LEU A 63 -14.22 12.27 -21.52
N ARG A 64 -13.68 11.11 -21.15
CA ARG A 64 -14.37 10.04 -20.42
C ARG A 64 -13.92 9.96 -18.97
N VAL A 65 -14.66 9.20 -18.16
CA VAL A 65 -14.33 8.96 -16.75
C VAL A 65 -12.99 8.22 -16.57
N ASP A 66 -12.66 7.32 -17.51
CA ASP A 66 -11.41 6.56 -17.49
C ASP A 66 -10.19 7.44 -17.76
N ASP A 67 -10.38 8.55 -18.47
CA ASP A 67 -9.31 9.47 -18.83
C ASP A 67 -8.97 10.44 -17.67
N ILE A 68 -9.76 10.44 -16.59
CA ILE A 68 -9.53 11.27 -15.39
C ILE A 68 -8.70 10.47 -14.37
N ASN A 69 -7.51 10.97 -14.04
CA ASN A 69 -6.68 10.47 -12.95
C ASN A 69 -6.91 11.31 -11.67
N SER A 70 -7.21 10.66 -10.54
CA SER A 70 -7.55 11.36 -9.29
C SER A 70 -6.33 12.01 -8.62
N ASP A 71 -5.15 11.39 -8.81
CA ASP A 71 -3.90 11.77 -8.13
C ASP A 71 -3.04 12.76 -8.92
N GLU A 72 -3.45 13.08 -10.15
CA GLU A 72 -2.80 14.04 -11.02
C GLU A 72 -3.75 15.20 -11.32
N ASN A 73 -3.20 16.43 -11.37
CA ASN A 73 -3.94 17.61 -11.80
C ASN A 73 -3.71 17.91 -13.29
N GLU A 74 -3.04 17.02 -14.02
CA GLU A 74 -2.69 17.18 -15.43
C GLU A 74 -3.45 16.15 -16.26
N LEU A 75 -4.03 16.62 -17.36
CA LEU A 75 -4.68 15.78 -18.36
C LEU A 75 -3.87 15.92 -19.64
N ASN A 76 -3.38 14.79 -20.17
CA ASN A 76 -2.85 14.77 -21.52
C ASN A 76 -4.01 14.78 -22.52
N ILE A 77 -4.23 15.91 -23.17
CA ILE A 77 -5.38 16.12 -24.08
C ILE A 77 -5.18 15.36 -25.40
N ASP A 78 -3.93 15.12 -25.82
CA ASP A 78 -3.64 14.56 -27.13
C ASP A 78 -3.99 13.08 -27.22
N ILE A 79 -3.91 12.35 -26.09
CA ILE A 79 -4.27 10.92 -25.98
C ILE A 79 -5.78 10.68 -25.92
N LEU A 80 -6.59 11.74 -25.78
CA LEU A 80 -8.04 11.60 -25.74
C LEU A 80 -8.59 11.12 -27.08
N ARG A 81 -9.70 10.38 -27.02
CA ARG A 81 -10.40 9.94 -28.23
C ARG A 81 -10.88 11.14 -29.03
N SER A 82 -10.63 11.08 -30.34
CA SER A 82 -11.02 12.13 -31.28
C SER A 82 -12.46 11.93 -31.74
N ILE A 83 -13.16 13.04 -32.01
CA ILE A 83 -14.50 13.06 -32.61
C ILE A 83 -14.50 13.92 -33.87
N ASP A 84 -15.39 13.61 -34.81
CA ASP A 84 -15.50 14.39 -36.04
C ASP A 84 -16.18 15.74 -35.79
N TYR A 85 -15.94 16.71 -36.66
CA TYR A 85 -16.51 18.06 -36.56
C TYR A 85 -18.05 18.06 -36.46
N GLU A 86 -18.71 17.19 -37.23
CA GLU A 86 -20.17 17.03 -37.18
C GLU A 86 -20.68 16.61 -35.78
N VAL A 87 -19.97 15.70 -35.13
CA VAL A 87 -20.30 15.24 -33.77
C VAL A 87 -20.02 16.35 -32.77
N PHE A 88 -18.92 17.08 -32.96
CA PHE A 88 -18.58 18.24 -32.13
C PHE A 88 -19.66 19.33 -32.20
N GLU A 89 -20.14 19.73 -33.37
CA GLU A 89 -21.15 20.79 -33.49
C GLU A 89 -22.46 20.43 -32.77
N ILE A 90 -22.85 19.15 -32.76
CA ILE A 90 -24.01 18.67 -31.98
C ILE A 90 -23.75 18.80 -30.47
N LEU A 91 -22.52 18.51 -30.04
CA LEU A 91 -22.14 18.45 -28.62
C LEU A 91 -21.48 19.73 -28.09
N LYS A 92 -21.35 20.77 -28.91
CA LYS A 92 -20.61 22.02 -28.62
C LYS A 92 -21.03 22.71 -27.34
N ARG A 93 -22.31 22.58 -26.94
CA ARG A 93 -22.83 23.11 -25.67
C ARG A 93 -22.21 22.46 -24.43
N TYR A 94 -21.61 21.28 -24.58
CA TYR A 94 -20.97 20.49 -23.53
C TYR A 94 -19.44 20.58 -23.59
N GLU A 95 -18.90 21.54 -24.35
CA GLU A 95 -17.48 21.89 -24.33
C GLU A 95 -17.07 22.33 -22.92
N ILE A 96 -15.88 21.90 -22.49
CA ILE A 96 -15.26 22.32 -21.23
C ILE A 96 -14.17 23.36 -21.48
N PHE A 97 -14.11 24.36 -20.60
CA PHE A 97 -13.24 25.52 -20.72
C PHE A 97 -12.21 25.58 -19.59
N PRO A 98 -11.05 26.24 -19.82
CA PRO A 98 -10.02 26.40 -18.80
C PRO A 98 -10.59 26.90 -17.47
N ASN A 99 -10.14 26.30 -16.37
CA ASN A 99 -10.57 26.55 -15.00
C ASN A 99 -11.99 26.05 -14.64
N GLU A 100 -12.69 25.35 -15.54
CA GLU A 100 -13.84 24.53 -15.13
C GLU A 100 -13.35 23.25 -14.42
N ILE A 101 -14.08 22.82 -13.41
CA ILE A 101 -13.78 21.59 -12.67
C ILE A 101 -14.70 20.48 -13.16
N VAL A 102 -14.13 19.34 -13.53
CA VAL A 102 -14.87 18.15 -13.93
C VAL A 102 -15.00 17.21 -12.73
N LEU A 103 -16.22 16.75 -12.47
CA LEU A 103 -16.54 15.76 -11.44
C LEU A 103 -17.27 14.57 -12.06
N SER A 104 -16.78 13.35 -11.84
CA SER A 104 -17.48 12.14 -12.29
C SER A 104 -18.70 11.85 -11.40
N ASN A 105 -19.87 11.69 -12.03
CA ASN A 105 -21.14 11.44 -11.34
C ASN A 105 -21.80 10.11 -11.74
N ALA A 106 -21.19 9.31 -12.62
CA ALA A 106 -21.61 7.94 -12.90
C ALA A 106 -20.41 7.03 -13.20
N GLY A 107 -20.52 5.74 -12.86
CA GLY A 107 -19.39 4.80 -12.92
C GLY A 107 -18.51 4.95 -11.68
N THR A 108 -17.23 5.31 -11.83
CA THR A 108 -16.37 5.69 -10.69
C THR A 108 -16.71 7.11 -10.27
N ILE A 109 -17.58 7.27 -9.26
CA ILE A 109 -18.03 8.58 -8.75
C ILE A 109 -16.92 9.24 -7.93
N GLY A 110 -16.80 10.58 -8.06
CA GLY A 110 -15.95 11.40 -7.19
C GLY A 110 -14.55 11.70 -7.71
N LYS A 111 -14.23 11.30 -8.96
CA LYS A 111 -13.02 11.75 -9.64
C LYS A 111 -13.12 13.25 -9.96
N ILE A 112 -12.10 14.02 -9.57
CA ILE A 112 -12.04 15.47 -9.74
C ILE A 112 -10.87 15.84 -10.64
N LEU A 113 -11.14 16.62 -11.69
CA LEU A 113 -10.13 17.20 -12.57
C LEU A 113 -10.35 18.70 -12.67
N LEU A 114 -9.31 19.49 -12.37
CA LEU A 114 -9.28 20.89 -12.77
C LEU A 114 -8.85 20.96 -14.24
N PHE A 115 -9.73 21.39 -15.14
CA PHE A 115 -9.42 21.41 -16.55
C PHE A 115 -8.48 22.57 -16.89
N LYS A 116 -7.24 22.23 -17.24
CA LYS A 116 -6.27 23.12 -17.86
C LYS A 116 -6.20 22.77 -19.34
N ASN A 117 -6.43 23.75 -20.22
CA ASN A 117 -6.24 23.54 -21.65
C ASN A 117 -5.01 24.32 -22.12
N ASN A 118 -3.93 23.58 -22.40
CA ASN A 118 -2.69 24.14 -22.91
C ASN A 118 -2.54 23.89 -24.43
N THR A 119 -3.61 23.46 -25.10
CA THR A 119 -3.62 23.07 -26.51
C THR A 119 -4.68 23.85 -27.28
N SER A 120 -4.64 23.79 -28.61
CA SER A 120 -5.70 24.31 -29.48
C SER A 120 -6.92 23.37 -29.58
N ASN A 121 -6.86 22.19 -28.94
CA ASN A 121 -7.91 21.19 -28.99
C ASN A 121 -9.14 21.64 -28.19
N LYS A 122 -10.32 21.31 -28.72
CA LYS A 122 -11.61 21.51 -28.04
C LYS A 122 -12.07 20.21 -27.42
N VAL A 123 -12.46 20.25 -26.14
CA VAL A 123 -12.78 19.04 -25.38
C VAL A 123 -14.25 19.06 -24.97
N VAL A 124 -14.97 17.98 -25.26
CA VAL A 124 -16.38 17.79 -24.91
C VAL A 124 -16.50 16.80 -23.75
N LEU A 125 -17.40 17.11 -22.81
CA LEU A 125 -17.61 16.30 -21.60
C LEU A 125 -18.66 15.20 -21.80
N THR A 126 -18.33 13.99 -21.34
CA THR A 126 -19.27 12.85 -21.29
C THR A 126 -20.44 13.05 -20.33
N GLU A 127 -21.56 12.34 -20.56
CA GLU A 127 -22.75 12.38 -19.69
C GLU A 127 -22.54 11.86 -18.26
N ASN A 128 -21.46 11.11 -18.05
CA ASN A 128 -21.07 10.52 -16.76
C ASN A 128 -20.21 11.48 -15.92
N CYS A 129 -20.08 12.72 -16.36
CA CYS A 129 -19.42 13.79 -15.65
C CYS A 129 -20.28 15.06 -15.63
N VAL A 130 -20.02 15.90 -14.65
CA VAL A 130 -20.50 17.28 -14.57
C VAL A 130 -19.32 18.24 -14.64
N LYS A 131 -19.55 19.43 -15.18
CA LYS A 131 -18.64 20.56 -15.10
C LYS A 131 -19.15 21.58 -14.09
N ILE A 132 -18.23 22.13 -13.33
CA ILE A 132 -18.47 23.04 -12.22
C ILE A 132 -17.69 24.32 -12.52
N GLN A 133 -18.40 25.44 -12.64
CA GLN A 133 -17.84 26.76 -12.89
C GLN A 133 -17.95 27.61 -11.63
N CYS A 134 -16.80 27.99 -11.05
CA CYS A 134 -16.75 28.76 -9.81
C CYS A 134 -17.25 30.20 -10.02
N CYS A 135 -17.85 30.80 -8.99
CA CYS A 135 -18.09 32.24 -8.96
C CYS A 135 -16.79 33.02 -8.68
N GLU A 136 -16.77 34.33 -8.93
CA GLU A 136 -15.57 35.17 -8.79
C GLU A 136 -14.93 35.18 -7.39
N LYS A 137 -15.67 34.79 -6.35
CA LYS A 137 -15.19 34.74 -4.96
C LYS A 137 -14.33 33.50 -4.67
N VAL A 138 -14.41 32.47 -5.52
CA VAL A 138 -13.77 31.17 -5.30
C VAL A 138 -12.76 30.89 -6.39
N LEU A 139 -11.52 30.63 -6.00
CA LEU A 139 -10.48 30.18 -6.93
C LEU A 139 -10.77 28.73 -7.37
N PRO A 140 -10.79 28.43 -8.68
CA PRO A 140 -11.07 27.09 -9.18
C PRO A 140 -10.15 26.00 -8.65
N ASN A 141 -8.84 26.27 -8.52
CA ASN A 141 -7.88 25.33 -7.91
C ASN A 141 -8.25 25.03 -6.46
N PHE A 142 -8.64 26.05 -5.69
CA PHE A 142 -9.05 25.87 -4.30
C PHE A 142 -10.30 24.99 -4.21
N LEU A 143 -11.33 25.26 -5.02
CA LEU A 143 -12.52 24.40 -5.02
C LEU A 143 -12.20 22.98 -5.46
N ALA A 144 -11.32 22.78 -6.44
CA ALA A 144 -10.89 21.44 -6.86
C ALA A 144 -10.20 20.68 -5.72
N ILE A 145 -9.36 21.37 -4.92
CA ILE A 145 -8.74 20.81 -3.71
C ILE A 145 -9.80 20.45 -2.68
N VAL A 146 -10.75 21.37 -2.40
CA VAL A 146 -11.85 21.13 -1.46
C VAL A 146 -12.69 19.93 -1.88
N LEU A 147 -13.00 19.77 -3.17
CA LEU A 147 -13.78 18.62 -3.66
C LEU A 147 -13.02 17.29 -3.54
N LYS A 148 -11.68 17.32 -3.43
CA LYS A 148 -10.83 16.14 -3.22
C LYS A 148 -10.67 15.76 -1.73
N THR A 149 -11.13 16.59 -0.78
CA THR A 149 -10.99 16.29 0.64
C THR A 149 -11.86 15.13 1.08
N THR A 150 -11.46 14.46 2.16
CA THR A 150 -12.23 13.37 2.79
C THR A 150 -13.64 13.84 3.12
N PHE A 151 -13.77 15.06 3.62
CA PHE A 151 -15.03 15.72 3.93
C PHE A 151 -16.04 15.74 2.77
N ILE A 152 -15.61 15.97 1.52
CA ILE A 152 -16.50 15.97 0.36
C ILE A 152 -16.66 14.56 -0.22
N GLN A 153 -15.59 13.78 -0.27
CA GLN A 153 -15.61 12.43 -0.85
C GLN A 153 -16.55 11.49 -0.08
N GLU A 154 -16.63 11.61 1.24
CA GLU A 154 -17.60 10.86 2.04
C GLU A 154 -19.06 11.31 1.79
N GLN A 155 -19.29 12.61 1.58
CA GLN A 155 -20.63 13.09 1.16
C GLN A 155 -21.03 12.53 -0.21
N LEU A 156 -20.10 12.45 -1.16
CA LEU A 156 -20.35 11.85 -2.47
C LEU A 156 -20.68 10.35 -2.36
N LYS A 157 -19.96 9.61 -1.51
CA LYS A 157 -20.21 8.18 -1.24
C LYS A 157 -21.57 7.93 -0.59
N GLN A 158 -22.04 8.78 0.32
CA GLN A 158 -23.34 8.57 0.97
C GLN A 158 -24.53 8.81 0.01
N ASN A 159 -24.33 9.66 -1.00
CA ASN A 159 -25.41 10.16 -1.85
C ASN A 159 -25.68 9.33 -3.13
N TYR A 160 -24.90 8.26 -3.41
CA TYR A 160 -25.21 7.36 -4.52
C TYR A 160 -26.20 6.26 -4.10
N ILE A 161 -27.11 5.90 -5.01
CA ILE A 161 -28.05 4.78 -4.82
C ILE A 161 -27.32 3.50 -5.28
N GLN A 162 -27.31 2.45 -4.45
CA GLN A 162 -26.76 1.14 -4.82
C GLN A 162 -27.65 0.45 -5.87
N THR A 163 -27.47 0.81 -7.14
CA THR A 163 -27.93 0.05 -8.31
C THR A 163 -26.72 -0.47 -9.10
N THR A 164 -26.94 -1.38 -10.06
CA THR A 164 -25.91 -2.05 -10.88
C THR A 164 -24.89 -1.10 -11.54
N ILE A 165 -25.25 0.17 -11.75
CA ILE A 165 -24.31 1.28 -12.04
C ILE A 165 -24.67 2.45 -11.10
N PRO A 166 -23.78 2.91 -10.22
CA PRO A 166 -24.06 4.03 -9.33
C PRO A 166 -24.06 5.34 -10.14
N LYS A 167 -25.10 6.16 -9.93
CA LYS A 167 -25.24 7.48 -10.55
C LYS A 167 -25.69 8.50 -9.51
N LEU A 168 -25.01 9.64 -9.48
CA LEU A 168 -25.32 10.78 -8.61
C LEU A 168 -26.04 11.86 -9.42
N ALA A 169 -27.25 12.19 -8.98
CA ALA A 169 -28.06 13.24 -9.60
C ALA A 169 -27.40 14.62 -9.43
N ILE A 170 -27.51 15.47 -10.46
CA ILE A 170 -26.93 16.83 -10.46
C ILE A 170 -27.48 17.67 -9.30
N GLU A 171 -28.76 17.52 -8.96
CA GLU A 171 -29.36 18.24 -7.83
C GLU A 171 -28.71 17.88 -6.49
N ARG A 172 -28.30 16.62 -6.29
CA ARG A 172 -27.54 16.22 -5.09
C ARG A 172 -26.13 16.80 -5.07
N ILE A 173 -25.49 16.96 -6.24
CA ILE A 173 -24.17 17.60 -6.35
C ILE A 173 -24.28 19.08 -5.96
N LYS A 174 -25.33 19.77 -6.42
CA LYS A 174 -25.64 21.15 -6.04
C LYS A 174 -25.84 21.32 -4.52
N GLU A 175 -26.40 20.31 -3.86
CA GLU A 175 -26.66 20.31 -2.42
C GLU A 175 -25.46 19.92 -1.55
N LEU A 176 -24.32 19.56 -2.14
CA LEU A 176 -23.10 19.23 -1.37
C LEU A 176 -22.75 20.37 -0.42
N LYS A 177 -22.47 20.02 0.84
CA LYS A 177 -22.11 20.97 1.88
C LYS A 177 -20.62 21.26 1.73
N ILE A 178 -20.30 22.51 1.45
CA ILE A 178 -18.93 23.02 1.32
C ILE A 178 -18.60 23.80 2.59
N PRO A 179 -17.42 23.64 3.20
CA PRO A 179 -16.97 24.46 4.32
C PRO A 179 -16.97 25.96 3.96
N GLU A 180 -16.97 26.82 4.97
CA GLU A 180 -16.91 28.26 4.75
C GLU A 180 -15.71 28.66 3.88
N ILE A 181 -15.98 29.50 2.88
CA ILE A 181 -14.97 29.93 1.92
C ILE A 181 -14.11 31.01 2.57
N PRO A 182 -12.78 30.78 2.70
CA PRO A 182 -11.89 31.77 3.28
C PRO A 182 -11.56 32.88 2.26
N SER A 183 -10.82 33.92 2.71
CA SER A 183 -10.38 35.00 1.82
C SER A 183 -9.53 34.49 0.65
N LYS A 184 -9.50 35.22 -0.47
CA LYS A 184 -8.69 34.83 -1.65
C LYS A 184 -7.20 34.63 -1.31
N GLN A 185 -6.67 35.39 -0.36
CA GLN A 185 -5.29 35.22 0.11
C GLN A 185 -5.09 33.87 0.80
N THR A 186 -6.00 33.45 1.66
CA THR A 186 -5.94 32.14 2.32
C THR A 186 -6.19 30.99 1.34
N GLN A 187 -7.09 31.17 0.36
CA GLN A 187 -7.27 30.21 -0.73
C GLN A 187 -5.97 30.01 -1.50
N GLN A 188 -5.23 31.09 -1.81
CA GLN A 188 -3.94 31.00 -2.50
C GLN A 188 -2.90 30.24 -1.67
N LYS A 189 -2.79 30.52 -0.36
CA LYS A 189 -1.88 29.77 0.53
C LYS A 189 -2.15 28.26 0.51
N ILE A 190 -3.42 27.86 0.51
CA ILE A 190 -3.83 26.46 0.46
C ILE A 190 -3.44 25.81 -0.88
N ILE A 191 -3.60 26.55 -1.99
CA ILE A 191 -3.15 26.11 -3.31
C ILE A 191 -1.63 25.93 -3.32
N ASP A 192 -0.87 26.88 -2.79
CA ASP A 192 0.59 26.86 -2.78
C ASP A 192 1.15 25.66 -1.98
N ILE A 193 0.52 25.30 -0.85
CA ILE A 193 0.87 24.10 -0.06
C ILE A 193 0.71 22.83 -0.91
N MET A 194 -0.43 22.68 -1.58
CA MET A 194 -0.70 21.51 -2.42
C MET A 194 0.22 21.46 -3.65
N ASP A 195 0.42 22.58 -4.34
CA ASP A 195 1.27 22.64 -5.53
C ASP A 195 2.74 22.33 -5.18
N ASN A 196 3.23 22.81 -4.03
CA ASN A 196 4.56 22.45 -3.53
C ASN A 196 4.65 20.94 -3.23
N ALA A 197 3.65 20.36 -2.58
CA ALA A 197 3.62 18.92 -2.30
C ALA A 197 3.63 18.07 -3.59
N TYR A 198 2.83 18.45 -4.61
CA TYR A 198 2.85 17.78 -5.91
C TYR A 198 4.21 17.89 -6.60
N LYS A 199 4.85 19.06 -6.54
CA LYS A 199 6.19 19.27 -7.12
C LYS A 199 7.24 18.38 -6.43
N GLN A 200 7.23 18.32 -5.10
CA GLN A 200 8.14 17.46 -4.33
C GLN A 200 7.90 15.98 -4.59
N LYS A 201 6.64 15.54 -4.67
CA LYS A 201 6.27 14.18 -5.03
C LYS A 201 6.87 13.81 -6.40
N LYS A 202 6.60 14.62 -7.43
CA LYS A 202 7.10 14.39 -8.80
C LYS A 202 8.63 14.34 -8.85
N GLN A 203 9.31 15.21 -8.11
CA GLN A 203 10.77 15.21 -8.04
C GLN A 203 11.32 13.91 -7.42
N LYS A 204 10.71 13.44 -6.32
CA LYS A 204 11.13 12.19 -5.65
C LYS A 204 10.83 10.94 -6.48
N GLU A 205 9.70 10.90 -7.17
CA GLU A 205 9.37 9.81 -8.10
C GLU A 205 10.36 9.77 -9.26
N GLN A 206 10.76 10.93 -9.80
CA GLN A 206 11.81 11.02 -10.82
C GLN A 206 13.19 10.58 -10.30
N GLU A 207 13.55 10.95 -9.07
CA GLU A 207 14.79 10.51 -8.43
C GLU A 207 14.80 8.99 -8.21
N ALA A 208 13.68 8.42 -7.74
CA ALA A 208 13.51 6.98 -7.58
C ALA A 208 13.63 6.24 -8.91
N GLN A 209 12.96 6.75 -9.96
CA GLN A 209 13.05 6.17 -11.29
C GLN A 209 14.48 6.24 -11.85
N GLY A 210 15.16 7.37 -11.69
CA GLY A 210 16.56 7.53 -12.11
C GLY A 210 17.51 6.56 -11.42
N LEU A 211 17.29 6.25 -10.13
CA LEU A 211 18.05 5.21 -9.43
C LEU A 211 17.81 3.83 -10.03
N LEU A 212 16.55 3.48 -10.34
CA LEU A 212 16.22 2.20 -10.96
C LEU A 212 16.81 2.07 -12.36
N ASP A 213 16.73 3.12 -13.16
CA ASP A 213 17.29 3.15 -14.52
C ASP A 213 18.82 3.01 -14.50
N SER A 214 19.49 3.57 -13.47
CA SER A 214 20.95 3.48 -13.31
C SER A 214 21.47 2.08 -12.94
N ILE A 215 20.60 1.17 -12.47
CA ILE A 215 20.99 -0.19 -12.08
C ILE A 215 21.55 -0.95 -13.28
N ASP A 216 20.90 -0.83 -14.44
CA ASP A 216 21.31 -1.51 -15.66
C ASP A 216 22.67 -1.02 -16.14
N GLU A 217 22.89 0.29 -16.14
CA GLU A 217 24.17 0.89 -16.52
C GLU A 217 25.29 0.46 -15.56
N TYR A 218 25.05 0.52 -14.24
CA TYR A 218 25.99 0.05 -13.24
C TYR A 218 26.37 -1.42 -13.46
N LEU A 219 25.37 -2.30 -13.62
CA LEU A 219 25.58 -3.72 -13.80
C LEU A 219 26.41 -4.02 -15.05
N LEU A 220 26.08 -3.40 -16.18
CA LEU A 220 26.80 -3.62 -17.43
C LEU A 220 28.23 -3.09 -17.37
N ASN A 221 28.46 -1.95 -16.72
CA ASN A 221 29.80 -1.40 -16.51
C ASN A 221 30.67 -2.30 -15.64
N GLU A 222 30.13 -2.83 -14.53
CA GLU A 222 30.85 -3.80 -13.69
C GLU A 222 31.17 -5.09 -14.46
N LEU A 223 30.30 -5.50 -15.38
CA LEU A 223 30.53 -6.65 -16.27
C LEU A 223 31.45 -6.34 -17.45
N GLY A 224 31.91 -5.09 -17.61
CA GLY A 224 32.76 -4.66 -18.72
C GLY A 224 32.05 -4.68 -20.08
N ILE A 225 30.73 -4.50 -20.10
CA ILE A 225 29.90 -4.54 -21.31
C ILE A 225 29.43 -3.13 -21.66
N SER A 226 29.82 -2.65 -22.83
CA SER A 226 29.25 -1.42 -23.42
C SER A 226 28.30 -1.80 -24.55
N LEU A 227 27.04 -1.36 -24.47
CA LEU A 227 26.05 -1.64 -25.50
C LEU A 227 26.37 -0.86 -26.78
N PRO A 228 26.34 -1.52 -27.96
CA PRO A 228 26.47 -0.81 -29.23
C PRO A 228 25.27 0.11 -29.47
N SER A 229 25.47 1.24 -30.15
CA SER A 229 24.37 2.12 -30.54
C SER A 229 23.47 1.43 -31.57
N LYS A 230 22.16 1.45 -31.36
CA LYS A 230 21.18 0.77 -32.22
C LYS A 230 20.80 1.58 -33.47
N ASP A 231 21.11 2.88 -33.52
CA ASP A 231 20.75 3.76 -34.64
C ASP A 231 21.88 4.69 -35.04
N THR A 232 22.31 4.56 -36.28
CA THR A 232 22.65 5.68 -37.14
C THR A 232 21.51 5.78 -38.15
N LYS A 233 20.94 6.97 -38.35
CA LYS A 233 19.79 7.23 -39.25
C LYS A 233 20.10 7.00 -40.74
N GLU A 234 21.27 6.46 -41.03
CA GLU A 234 21.84 6.35 -42.36
C GLU A 234 21.28 5.10 -43.07
N LEU A 235 21.29 5.11 -44.39
CA LEU A 235 20.77 3.99 -45.19
C LEU A 235 21.68 2.76 -45.05
N GLU A 236 22.97 2.99 -44.84
CA GLU A 236 24.02 1.97 -44.79
C GLU A 236 23.84 1.02 -43.60
N ASP A 237 23.35 1.50 -42.45
CA ASP A 237 23.14 0.67 -41.25
C ASP A 237 21.88 -0.19 -41.31
N ARG A 238 20.97 0.11 -42.25
CA ARG A 238 19.74 -0.65 -42.50
C ARG A 238 19.95 -1.78 -43.52
N ILE A 239 21.12 -1.84 -44.16
CA ILE A 239 21.47 -2.86 -45.16
C ILE A 239 22.66 -3.64 -44.63
N TYR A 240 22.56 -4.97 -44.61
CA TYR A 240 23.69 -5.81 -44.25
C TYR A 240 23.75 -7.06 -45.12
N LEU A 241 24.96 -7.56 -45.32
CA LEU A 241 25.22 -8.80 -46.06
C LEU A 241 25.48 -9.93 -45.07
N THR A 242 24.87 -11.08 -45.32
CA THR A 242 25.13 -12.32 -44.59
C THR A 242 25.37 -13.45 -45.58
N LYS A 243 26.28 -14.37 -45.26
CA LYS A 243 26.56 -15.51 -46.16
C LYS A 243 25.38 -16.47 -46.12
N PHE A 244 24.98 -17.01 -47.27
CA PHE A 244 23.88 -17.98 -47.32
C PHE A 244 24.13 -19.21 -46.42
N SER A 245 25.38 -19.67 -46.31
CA SER A 245 25.77 -20.75 -45.38
C SER A 245 25.60 -20.41 -43.89
N GLN A 246 25.54 -19.13 -43.53
CA GLN A 246 25.30 -18.67 -42.15
C GLN A 246 23.81 -18.64 -41.79
N ILE A 247 22.93 -18.76 -42.78
CA ILE A 247 21.47 -18.73 -42.64
C ILE A 247 20.79 -20.04 -43.06
N SER A 248 21.46 -20.90 -43.83
CA SER A 248 20.87 -22.12 -44.44
C SER A 248 20.40 -23.18 -43.45
N GLU A 249 20.91 -23.18 -42.22
CA GLU A 249 20.48 -24.05 -41.11
C GLU A 249 19.81 -23.25 -39.96
N LYS A 250 19.57 -21.95 -40.16
CA LYS A 250 19.06 -21.00 -39.16
C LYS A 250 17.79 -20.29 -39.67
N ARG A 251 17.18 -19.49 -38.79
CA ARG A 251 15.96 -18.70 -39.07
C ARG A 251 16.22 -17.71 -40.22
N LEU A 252 15.38 -17.70 -41.27
CA LEU A 252 15.43 -16.72 -42.37
C LEU A 252 14.69 -15.43 -41.98
N ASP A 253 15.28 -14.65 -41.07
CA ASP A 253 14.68 -13.44 -40.51
C ASP A 253 15.67 -12.26 -40.56
N CYS A 254 15.28 -11.18 -41.24
CA CYS A 254 16.12 -10.00 -41.44
C CYS A 254 16.39 -9.26 -40.11
N GLU A 255 15.48 -9.31 -39.14
CA GLU A 255 15.72 -8.72 -37.83
C GLU A 255 16.77 -9.54 -37.07
N TYR A 256 16.66 -10.87 -37.15
CA TYR A 256 17.50 -11.81 -36.38
C TYR A 256 19.01 -11.72 -36.73
N HIS A 257 19.34 -11.41 -37.98
CA HIS A 257 20.71 -11.41 -38.50
C HIS A 257 21.35 -10.02 -38.62
N GLN A 258 20.71 -8.96 -38.08
CA GLN A 258 21.27 -7.61 -38.10
C GLN A 258 22.69 -7.56 -37.54
N SER A 259 23.52 -6.70 -38.14
CA SER A 259 24.91 -6.43 -37.73
C SER A 259 25.01 -6.00 -36.26
N TYR A 260 23.99 -5.31 -35.75
CA TYR A 260 23.83 -4.92 -34.35
C TYR A 260 24.06 -6.10 -33.38
N TYR A 261 23.46 -7.27 -33.64
CA TYR A 261 23.61 -8.44 -32.78
C TYR A 261 25.02 -9.03 -32.81
N LYS A 262 25.72 -8.94 -33.96
CA LYS A 262 27.14 -9.34 -34.05
C LYS A 262 28.05 -8.40 -33.26
N SER A 263 27.71 -7.12 -33.18
CA SER A 263 28.42 -6.16 -32.34
C SER A 263 28.15 -6.38 -30.85
N LEU A 264 26.91 -6.75 -30.51
CA LEU A 264 26.51 -7.07 -29.13
C LEU A 264 27.17 -8.38 -28.64
N GLU A 265 27.21 -9.43 -29.47
CA GLU A 265 27.97 -10.66 -29.17
C GLU A 265 29.47 -10.37 -28.97
N ARG A 266 30.05 -9.46 -29.76
CA ARG A 266 31.43 -8.99 -29.57
C ARG A 266 31.61 -8.26 -28.26
N ALA A 267 30.70 -7.33 -27.91
CA ALA A 267 30.75 -6.62 -26.63
C ALA A 267 30.74 -7.58 -25.43
N ILE A 268 29.89 -8.61 -25.47
CA ILE A 268 29.87 -9.66 -24.43
C ILE A 268 31.19 -10.44 -24.40
N SER A 269 31.80 -10.71 -25.54
CA SER A 269 33.07 -11.48 -25.60
C SER A 269 34.29 -10.75 -25.02
N TYR A 270 34.23 -9.43 -24.88
CA TYR A 270 35.31 -8.63 -24.29
C TYR A 270 35.24 -8.47 -22.77
N THR A 271 34.21 -9.05 -22.13
CA THR A 271 34.10 -9.06 -20.67
C THR A 271 35.33 -9.72 -20.03
N PRO A 272 35.82 -9.23 -18.87
CA PRO A 272 36.93 -9.84 -18.16
C PRO A 272 36.57 -11.17 -17.47
N TYR A 273 35.29 -11.55 -17.49
CA TYR A 273 34.76 -12.72 -16.79
C TYR A 273 34.58 -13.94 -17.70
N PRO A 274 34.62 -15.17 -17.17
CA PRO A 274 34.32 -16.35 -17.96
C PRO A 274 32.87 -16.32 -18.47
N LEU A 275 32.70 -16.70 -19.73
CA LEU A 275 31.39 -16.84 -20.34
C LEU A 275 30.83 -18.25 -20.12
N VAL A 276 29.62 -18.31 -19.56
CA VAL A 276 28.92 -19.56 -19.26
C VAL A 276 27.53 -19.55 -19.89
N ASN A 277 26.98 -20.73 -20.17
CA ASN A 277 25.60 -20.83 -20.65
C ASN A 277 24.64 -20.64 -19.48
N ILE A 278 23.51 -19.94 -19.70
CA ILE A 278 22.48 -19.75 -18.65
C ILE A 278 22.01 -21.09 -18.07
N VAL A 279 21.88 -22.13 -18.91
CA VAL A 279 21.50 -23.49 -18.47
C VAL A 279 22.42 -24.06 -17.40
N SER A 280 23.72 -23.70 -17.43
CA SER A 280 24.68 -24.20 -16.44
C SER A 280 24.50 -23.59 -15.06
N LEU A 281 23.77 -22.48 -14.94
CA LEU A 281 23.47 -21.80 -13.67
C LEU A 281 22.17 -22.31 -13.03
N ILE A 282 21.35 -23.02 -13.80
CA ILE A 282 20.03 -23.48 -13.40
C ILE A 282 20.12 -24.95 -12.99
N LYS A 283 19.66 -25.24 -11.78
CA LYS A 283 19.54 -26.59 -11.23
C LYS A 283 18.27 -27.28 -11.73
N ASN A 284 17.16 -26.55 -11.80
CA ASN A 284 15.88 -27.07 -12.27
C ASN A 284 15.09 -26.00 -13.02
N LEU A 285 14.46 -26.40 -14.12
CA LEU A 285 13.61 -25.55 -14.94
C LEU A 285 12.19 -26.11 -14.93
N LYS A 286 11.23 -25.32 -14.48
CA LYS A 286 9.81 -25.66 -14.56
C LYS A 286 9.01 -24.58 -15.28
N LYS A 287 7.96 -24.99 -15.98
CA LYS A 287 6.99 -24.07 -16.56
C LYS A 287 5.79 -23.95 -15.62
N GLY A 288 5.16 -22.78 -15.57
CA GLY A 288 3.83 -22.64 -14.98
C GLY A 288 2.76 -23.40 -15.75
N ILE A 289 1.50 -23.19 -15.38
CA ILE A 289 0.36 -23.92 -15.97
C ILE A 289 -0.76 -22.97 -16.38
N GLU A 290 -1.41 -23.31 -17.50
CA GLU A 290 -2.65 -22.66 -17.91
C GLU A 290 -3.86 -23.44 -17.39
N VAL A 291 -4.76 -22.74 -16.70
CA VAL A 291 -5.98 -23.33 -16.12
C VAL A 291 -7.23 -23.07 -16.98
N GLY A 292 -7.15 -22.13 -17.92
CA GLY A 292 -8.30 -21.70 -18.73
C GLY A 292 -9.22 -20.71 -18.01
N SER A 293 -9.87 -19.83 -18.76
CA SER A 293 -10.68 -18.74 -18.20
C SER A 293 -11.94 -19.18 -17.46
N ASN A 294 -12.42 -20.39 -17.75
CA ASN A 294 -13.56 -21.02 -17.08
C ASN A 294 -13.27 -21.48 -15.64
N GLN A 295 -11.99 -21.62 -15.27
CA GLN A 295 -11.57 -22.03 -13.92
C GLN A 295 -11.37 -20.84 -12.97
N TYR A 296 -11.59 -19.61 -13.44
CA TYR A 296 -11.45 -18.44 -12.59
C TYR A 296 -12.58 -18.36 -11.55
N SER A 297 -12.19 -18.32 -10.29
CA SER A 297 -13.08 -18.23 -9.14
C SER A 297 -13.42 -16.78 -8.82
N GLN A 298 -14.70 -16.51 -8.56
CA GLN A 298 -15.17 -15.20 -8.07
C GLN A 298 -14.89 -14.99 -6.58
N ASN A 299 -14.64 -16.07 -5.83
CA ASN A 299 -14.47 -16.03 -4.37
C ASN A 299 -13.08 -15.53 -3.93
N LYS A 300 -12.20 -15.20 -4.89
CA LYS A 300 -10.84 -14.66 -4.66
C LYS A 300 -10.00 -15.48 -3.68
N GLU A 301 -10.00 -16.80 -3.82
CA GLU A 301 -9.33 -17.71 -2.87
C GLU A 301 -7.81 -17.74 -3.07
N ILE A 302 -7.34 -18.22 -4.24
CA ILE A 302 -5.91 -18.35 -4.54
C ILE A 302 -5.57 -17.50 -5.78
N PRO A 303 -4.61 -16.55 -5.71
CA PRO A 303 -4.19 -15.76 -6.86
C PRO A 303 -3.65 -16.62 -8.00
N PHE A 304 -4.06 -16.30 -9.23
CA PHE A 304 -3.49 -16.85 -10.46
C PHE A 304 -2.75 -15.75 -11.20
N ILE A 305 -1.42 -15.81 -11.16
CA ILE A 305 -0.53 -14.75 -11.60
C ILE A 305 -0.20 -14.90 -13.08
N ARG A 306 -0.55 -13.88 -13.87
CA ARG A 306 -0.20 -13.76 -15.29
C ARG A 306 0.95 -12.80 -15.47
N VAL A 307 1.46 -12.73 -16.70
CA VAL A 307 2.55 -11.80 -17.07
C VAL A 307 2.16 -10.34 -16.85
N SER A 308 0.89 -9.97 -16.96
CA SER A 308 0.39 -8.62 -16.67
C SER A 308 0.49 -8.23 -15.19
N ASP A 309 0.63 -9.22 -14.31
CA ASP A 309 0.50 -9.05 -12.87
C ASP A 309 1.89 -9.04 -12.18
N ILE A 310 2.98 -9.10 -12.98
CA ILE A 310 4.36 -9.13 -12.49
C ILE A 310 5.20 -8.01 -13.13
N ASN A 311 6.24 -7.59 -12.41
CA ASN A 311 7.29 -6.70 -12.91
C ASN A 311 8.66 -7.12 -12.31
N ASN A 312 9.73 -6.38 -12.64
CA ASN A 312 11.09 -6.69 -12.15
C ASN A 312 11.28 -6.42 -10.64
N GLU A 313 10.33 -5.75 -10.00
CA GLU A 313 10.32 -5.44 -8.57
C GLU A 313 9.57 -6.51 -7.76
N GLY A 314 8.58 -7.18 -8.36
CA GLY A 314 7.81 -8.23 -7.71
C GLY A 314 6.42 -8.43 -8.31
N ILE A 315 5.52 -8.94 -7.46
CA ILE A 315 4.11 -9.17 -7.76
C ILE A 315 3.30 -8.23 -6.87
N ASP A 316 2.51 -7.35 -7.48
CA ASP A 316 1.51 -6.58 -6.74
C ASP A 316 0.24 -7.44 -6.58
N PHE A 317 0.20 -8.21 -5.51
CA PHE A 317 -0.92 -9.09 -5.20
C PHE A 317 -2.25 -8.34 -4.97
N GLU A 318 -2.23 -7.03 -4.70
CA GLU A 318 -3.46 -6.25 -4.52
C GLU A 318 -4.13 -5.94 -5.85
N ALA A 319 -3.31 -5.75 -6.90
CA ALA A 319 -3.75 -5.47 -8.26
C ALA A 319 -4.22 -6.73 -9.02
N VAL A 320 -3.94 -7.93 -8.50
CA VAL A 320 -4.32 -9.19 -9.14
C VAL A 320 -5.84 -9.34 -9.20
N ASP A 321 -6.38 -9.54 -10.41
CA ASP A 321 -7.81 -9.69 -10.65
C ASP A 321 -8.25 -11.13 -10.97
N LYS A 322 -7.31 -12.07 -11.14
CA LYS A 322 -7.58 -13.48 -11.44
C LYS A 322 -7.24 -14.39 -10.27
N PHE A 323 -8.19 -15.28 -9.95
CA PHE A 323 -8.08 -16.21 -8.84
C PHE A 323 -8.61 -17.58 -9.27
N ILE A 324 -8.11 -18.64 -8.64
CA ILE A 324 -8.58 -20.02 -8.78
C ILE A 324 -9.16 -20.51 -7.45
N SER A 325 -9.92 -21.61 -7.50
CA SER A 325 -10.44 -22.21 -6.27
C SER A 325 -9.35 -22.91 -5.47
N TYR A 326 -9.55 -23.03 -4.16
CA TYR A 326 -8.64 -23.80 -3.30
C TYR A 326 -8.55 -25.27 -3.72
N SER A 327 -9.66 -25.86 -4.17
CA SER A 327 -9.70 -27.24 -4.67
C SER A 327 -8.84 -27.46 -5.91
N LEU A 328 -8.82 -26.48 -6.83
CA LEU A 328 -7.97 -26.55 -8.02
C LEU A 328 -6.50 -26.32 -7.64
N TYR A 329 -6.25 -25.39 -6.71
CA TYR A 329 -4.90 -25.13 -6.20
C TYR A 329 -4.25 -26.39 -5.58
N GLU A 330 -4.96 -27.18 -4.79
CA GLU A 330 -4.41 -28.42 -4.21
C GLU A 330 -3.94 -29.41 -5.29
N ASN A 331 -4.64 -29.48 -6.43
CA ASN A 331 -4.22 -30.30 -7.57
C ASN A 331 -3.03 -29.70 -8.36
N LEU A 332 -2.78 -28.40 -8.21
CA LEU A 332 -1.76 -27.65 -8.94
C LEU A 332 -0.57 -27.24 -8.07
N LYS A 333 -0.49 -27.72 -6.83
CA LYS A 333 0.50 -27.33 -5.83
C LYS A 333 1.96 -27.47 -6.31
N ASP A 334 2.22 -28.43 -7.19
CA ASP A 334 3.53 -28.63 -7.79
C ASP A 334 4.00 -27.45 -8.69
N PHE A 335 3.05 -26.67 -9.20
CA PHE A 335 3.30 -25.46 -10.01
C PHE A 335 3.55 -24.20 -9.19
N GLN A 336 3.35 -24.25 -7.87
CA GLN A 336 3.65 -23.13 -6.98
C GLN A 336 5.16 -22.81 -6.96
N PRO A 337 5.55 -21.53 -7.14
CA PRO A 337 6.93 -21.10 -6.99
C PRO A 337 7.50 -21.41 -5.59
N LYS A 338 8.79 -21.76 -5.54
CA LYS A 338 9.49 -22.15 -4.31
C LYS A 338 10.57 -21.14 -3.94
N ASP A 339 11.09 -21.28 -2.72
CA ASP A 339 12.19 -20.45 -2.22
C ASP A 339 13.41 -20.62 -3.12
N ASN A 340 14.17 -19.54 -3.29
CA ASN A 340 15.35 -19.48 -4.17
C ASN A 340 15.07 -19.75 -5.67
N GLU A 341 13.82 -19.63 -6.12
CA GLU A 341 13.49 -19.64 -7.55
C GLU A 341 13.38 -18.21 -8.10
N LEU A 342 13.85 -18.02 -9.34
CA LEU A 342 13.51 -16.84 -10.14
C LEU A 342 12.31 -17.16 -11.03
N LEU A 343 11.42 -16.18 -11.16
CA LEU A 343 10.34 -16.19 -12.13
C LEU A 343 10.76 -15.40 -13.36
N TYR A 344 10.55 -15.97 -14.55
CA TYR A 344 10.95 -15.34 -15.82
C TYR A 344 9.83 -15.41 -16.85
N SER A 345 9.42 -14.27 -17.39
CA SER A 345 8.35 -14.22 -18.40
C SER A 345 8.85 -14.64 -19.79
N LYS A 346 8.16 -15.61 -20.40
CA LYS A 346 8.54 -16.18 -21.71
C LYS A 346 7.52 -15.95 -22.83
N ASP A 347 6.27 -15.59 -22.50
CA ASP A 347 5.24 -15.26 -23.48
C ASP A 347 4.67 -13.86 -23.21
N GLY A 348 4.26 -13.13 -24.25
CA GLY A 348 3.74 -11.77 -24.12
C GLY A 348 4.88 -10.76 -23.88
N THR A 349 4.92 -10.15 -22.69
CA THR A 349 6.05 -9.28 -22.29
C THR A 349 7.21 -10.15 -21.82
N ILE A 350 8.14 -10.47 -22.73
CA ILE A 350 9.31 -11.32 -22.46
C ILE A 350 10.37 -10.54 -21.68
N GLY A 351 10.97 -11.20 -20.68
CA GLY A 351 12.17 -10.72 -19.99
C GLY A 351 11.95 -10.02 -18.65
N ILE A 352 10.73 -10.09 -18.12
CA ILE A 352 10.47 -9.75 -16.72
C ILE A 352 11.11 -10.83 -15.84
N CYS A 353 11.97 -10.42 -14.91
CA CYS A 353 12.62 -11.33 -13.97
C CYS A 353 12.52 -10.84 -12.52
N LEU A 354 11.93 -11.67 -11.67
CA LEU A 354 11.75 -11.40 -10.25
C LEU A 354 12.06 -12.64 -9.40
N GLN A 355 12.29 -12.44 -8.11
CA GLN A 355 12.38 -13.54 -7.16
C GLN A 355 10.98 -14.03 -6.80
N ALA A 356 10.83 -15.35 -6.63
CA ALA A 356 9.57 -15.94 -6.22
C ALA A 356 9.18 -15.48 -4.80
N ASP A 357 8.00 -14.86 -4.65
CA ASP A 357 7.45 -14.54 -3.32
C ASP A 357 6.70 -15.74 -2.72
N THR A 358 7.41 -16.64 -2.05
CA THR A 358 6.82 -17.82 -1.39
C THR A 358 6.00 -17.53 -0.16
N SER A 359 5.94 -16.27 0.25
CA SER A 359 5.24 -15.97 1.48
C SER A 359 3.70 -16.15 1.24
N ARG A 360 3.20 -16.05 0.01
CA ARG A 360 1.78 -16.26 -0.36
C ARG A 360 1.67 -17.57 -1.16
N ASP A 361 0.52 -18.22 -1.08
CA ASP A 361 0.16 -19.31 -1.99
C ASP A 361 -0.44 -18.72 -3.27
N TYR A 362 0.12 -19.09 -4.42
CA TYR A 362 -0.34 -18.67 -5.75
C TYR A 362 0.16 -19.64 -6.81
N ILE A 363 -0.54 -19.64 -7.95
CA ILE A 363 -0.13 -20.37 -9.14
C ILE A 363 0.22 -19.38 -10.24
N ILE A 364 1.27 -19.68 -11.00
CA ILE A 364 1.71 -18.87 -12.12
C ILE A 364 1.19 -19.45 -13.44
N SER A 365 0.88 -18.56 -14.37
CA SER A 365 0.51 -18.89 -15.74
C SER A 365 1.61 -19.66 -16.47
N GLY A 366 1.23 -20.41 -17.51
CA GLY A 366 2.16 -21.14 -18.38
C GLY A 366 3.10 -20.23 -19.16
N ALA A 367 2.84 -18.92 -19.18
CA ALA A 367 3.71 -17.90 -19.75
C ALA A 367 4.92 -17.53 -18.88
N ILE A 368 5.02 -18.09 -17.67
CA ILE A 368 6.09 -17.80 -16.71
C ILE A 368 6.90 -19.08 -16.44
N LEU A 369 8.22 -18.94 -16.45
CA LEU A 369 9.20 -19.98 -16.08
C LEU A 369 9.62 -19.82 -14.62
N ARG A 370 9.97 -20.95 -14.00
CA ARG A 370 10.59 -21.04 -12.69
C ARG A 370 11.99 -21.59 -12.87
N LEU A 371 12.97 -20.82 -12.42
CA LEU A 371 14.39 -21.13 -12.52
C LEU A 371 14.91 -21.37 -11.09
N GLU A 372 15.12 -22.63 -10.72
CA GLU A 372 15.83 -22.98 -9.48
C GLU A 372 17.32 -22.84 -9.74
N LEU A 373 18.00 -21.98 -8.99
CA LEU A 373 19.43 -21.73 -9.18
C LEU A 373 20.30 -22.77 -8.46
N LYS A 374 21.55 -22.89 -8.89
CA LYS A 374 22.57 -23.63 -8.14
C LYS A 374 23.05 -22.83 -6.93
N ASP A 375 23.55 -23.55 -5.92
CA ASP A 375 23.93 -22.97 -4.62
C ASP A 375 25.12 -21.99 -4.70
N ASP A 376 25.93 -22.06 -5.76
CA ASP A 376 27.11 -21.21 -6.01
C ASP A 376 26.78 -19.90 -6.75
N ILE A 377 25.50 -19.61 -6.98
CA ILE A 377 25.05 -18.43 -7.74
C ILE A 377 24.28 -17.48 -6.82
N ASN A 378 24.66 -16.20 -6.82
CA ASN A 378 23.93 -15.19 -6.09
C ASN A 378 22.60 -14.85 -6.80
N LEU A 379 21.49 -15.11 -6.10
CA LEU A 379 20.13 -14.92 -6.60
C LEU A 379 19.85 -13.49 -7.08
N ASN A 380 20.28 -12.48 -6.32
CA ASN A 380 20.04 -11.06 -6.64
C ASN A 380 20.85 -10.62 -7.87
N PHE A 381 22.10 -11.08 -7.99
CA PHE A 381 22.94 -10.82 -9.16
C PHE A 381 22.30 -11.38 -10.44
N LEU A 382 21.93 -12.67 -10.43
CA LEU A 382 21.35 -13.28 -11.62
C LEU A 382 19.99 -12.70 -11.96
N GLN A 383 19.17 -12.35 -10.96
CA GLN A 383 17.90 -11.64 -11.18
C GLN A 383 18.13 -10.33 -11.95
N ALA A 384 19.07 -9.50 -11.48
CA ALA A 384 19.38 -8.23 -12.11
C ALA A 384 19.93 -8.40 -13.54
N LEU A 385 20.81 -9.39 -13.73
CA LEU A 385 21.35 -9.69 -15.07
C LEU A 385 20.26 -10.12 -16.03
N LEU A 386 19.39 -11.07 -15.64
CA LEU A 386 18.30 -11.54 -16.49
C LEU A 386 17.22 -10.46 -16.76
N ALA A 387 17.03 -9.54 -15.83
CA ALA A 387 16.12 -8.40 -15.98
C ALA A 387 16.70 -7.24 -16.83
N SER A 388 18.01 -7.23 -17.06
CA SER A 388 18.70 -6.11 -17.71
C SER A 388 18.26 -5.86 -19.15
N HIS A 389 18.46 -4.64 -19.64
CA HIS A 389 18.22 -4.27 -21.02
C HIS A 389 18.96 -5.18 -22.02
N LEU A 390 20.22 -5.54 -21.72
CA LEU A 390 21.01 -6.47 -22.54
C LEU A 390 20.28 -7.81 -22.72
N MET A 391 19.83 -8.42 -21.61
CA MET A 391 19.16 -9.72 -21.64
C MET A 391 17.78 -9.64 -22.29
N ASN A 392 17.06 -8.54 -22.13
CA ASN A 392 15.81 -8.28 -22.83
C ASN A 392 15.99 -8.29 -24.35
N ILE A 393 17.04 -7.64 -24.86
CA ILE A 393 17.36 -7.62 -26.31
C ILE A 393 17.64 -9.04 -26.81
N LEU A 394 18.47 -9.80 -26.09
CA LEU A 394 18.84 -11.17 -26.45
C LEU A 394 17.64 -12.12 -26.41
N ALA A 395 16.82 -12.05 -25.37
CA ALA A 395 15.61 -12.86 -25.24
C ALA A 395 14.60 -12.55 -26.37
N ASN A 396 14.41 -11.27 -26.69
CA ASN A 396 13.52 -10.87 -27.79
C ASN A 396 14.04 -11.37 -29.15
N ARG A 397 15.36 -11.39 -29.39
CA ARG A 397 15.95 -11.96 -30.61
C ARG A 397 15.60 -13.44 -30.76
N GLU A 398 15.60 -14.19 -29.66
CA GLU A 398 15.26 -15.61 -29.64
C GLU A 398 13.74 -15.90 -29.58
N SER A 399 12.91 -14.86 -29.61
CA SER A 399 11.44 -14.99 -29.59
C SER A 399 10.84 -15.12 -31.00
N ILE A 400 9.73 -15.86 -31.12
CA ILE A 400 8.99 -16.11 -32.37
C ILE A 400 7.55 -15.60 -32.20
N GLY A 401 6.93 -15.15 -33.30
CA GLY A 401 5.52 -14.71 -33.32
C GLY A 401 5.37 -13.20 -33.45
N ALA A 402 4.40 -12.76 -34.27
CA ALA A 402 4.17 -11.34 -34.59
C ALA A 402 3.25 -10.64 -33.58
N VAL A 403 2.15 -11.29 -33.18
CA VAL A 403 1.14 -10.72 -32.27
C VAL A 403 1.43 -11.06 -30.81
N ILE A 404 1.72 -12.33 -30.52
CA ILE A 404 2.19 -12.78 -29.21
C ILE A 404 3.57 -13.40 -29.42
N LYS A 405 4.57 -12.82 -28.74
CA LYS A 405 5.93 -13.34 -28.77
C LYS A 405 6.04 -14.54 -27.83
N HIS A 406 6.72 -15.58 -28.29
CA HIS A 406 7.05 -16.79 -27.55
C HIS A 406 8.56 -16.99 -27.56
N LEU A 407 9.18 -17.01 -26.39
CA LEU A 407 10.61 -17.24 -26.25
C LEU A 407 10.97 -18.69 -26.58
N ASN A 408 11.98 -18.89 -27.43
CA ASN A 408 12.61 -20.20 -27.58
C ASN A 408 13.49 -20.48 -26.36
N ILE A 409 12.99 -21.31 -25.44
CA ILE A 409 13.63 -21.60 -24.15
C ILE A 409 15.01 -22.22 -24.35
N ASP A 410 15.14 -23.22 -25.23
CA ASP A 410 16.41 -23.94 -25.42
C ASP A 410 17.50 -23.00 -25.97
N LYS A 411 17.15 -22.11 -26.90
CA LYS A 411 18.10 -21.12 -27.42
C LYS A 411 18.45 -20.07 -26.38
N PHE A 412 17.47 -19.58 -25.63
CA PHE A 412 17.69 -18.63 -24.54
C PHE A 412 18.62 -19.21 -23.47
N LEU A 413 18.39 -20.45 -23.03
CA LEU A 413 19.20 -21.12 -22.02
C LEU A 413 20.64 -21.41 -22.48
N ASN A 414 20.87 -21.48 -23.79
CA ASN A 414 22.20 -21.64 -24.38
C ASN A 414 22.92 -20.31 -24.69
N LEU A 415 22.31 -19.16 -24.36
CA LEU A 415 23.00 -17.87 -24.44
C LEU A 415 24.18 -17.85 -23.45
N LYS A 416 25.28 -17.25 -23.89
CA LYS A 416 26.49 -17.06 -23.09
C LYS A 416 26.41 -15.73 -22.35
N ILE A 417 26.61 -15.77 -21.04
CA ILE A 417 26.61 -14.60 -20.16
C ILE A 417 27.89 -14.59 -19.30
N PRO A 418 28.39 -13.40 -18.91
CA PRO A 418 29.52 -13.30 -18.00
C PRO A 418 29.14 -13.81 -16.60
N LEU A 419 30.02 -14.62 -16.01
CA LEU A 419 29.87 -15.09 -14.64
C LEU A 419 31.11 -14.71 -13.82
N PRO A 420 31.07 -13.60 -13.05
CA PRO A 420 32.11 -13.27 -12.10
C PRO A 420 32.09 -14.24 -10.90
N ASP A 421 33.18 -14.29 -10.12
CA ASP A 421 33.23 -15.10 -8.91
C ASP A 421 32.19 -14.65 -7.87
N LEU A 422 31.74 -15.57 -7.01
CA LEU A 422 30.66 -15.34 -6.04
C LEU A 422 30.84 -14.08 -5.19
N LYS A 423 32.07 -13.77 -4.76
CA LYS A 423 32.38 -12.56 -3.99
C LYS A 423 32.05 -11.26 -4.75
N ILE A 424 32.33 -11.23 -6.05
CA ILE A 424 32.02 -10.09 -6.92
C ILE A 424 30.51 -10.04 -7.18
N GLN A 425 29.88 -11.19 -7.40
CA GLN A 425 28.41 -11.27 -7.53
C GLN A 425 27.71 -10.68 -6.29
N GLU A 426 28.17 -11.00 -5.08
CA GLU A 426 27.65 -10.45 -3.82
C GLU A 426 27.85 -8.93 -3.71
N GLN A 427 28.99 -8.40 -4.14
CA GLN A 427 29.26 -6.96 -4.16
C GLN A 427 28.32 -6.21 -5.10
N ILE A 428 28.14 -6.73 -6.32
CA ILE A 428 27.21 -6.17 -7.31
C ILE A 428 25.78 -6.24 -6.75
N ALA A 429 25.37 -7.41 -6.25
CA ALA A 429 24.05 -7.63 -5.67
C ALA A 429 23.75 -6.67 -4.51
N HIS A 430 24.69 -6.44 -3.60
CA HIS A 430 24.52 -5.54 -2.47
C HIS A 430 24.24 -4.10 -2.93
N LYS A 431 25.02 -3.59 -3.90
CA LYS A 431 24.82 -2.21 -4.40
C LYS A 431 23.50 -2.05 -5.16
N ILE A 432 23.09 -3.08 -5.90
CA ILE A 432 21.79 -3.11 -6.59
C ILE A 432 20.66 -3.08 -5.55
N LEU A 433 20.74 -3.91 -4.51
CA LEU A 433 19.74 -3.94 -3.43
C LEU A 433 19.68 -2.60 -2.69
N GLU A 434 20.81 -1.97 -2.42
CA GLU A 434 20.88 -0.65 -1.81
C GLU A 434 20.18 0.42 -2.68
N SER A 435 20.39 0.37 -4.00
CA SER A 435 19.77 1.30 -4.95
C SER A 435 18.25 1.09 -5.02
N LYS A 436 17.79 -0.17 -5.05
CA LYS A 436 16.36 -0.52 -4.99
C LYS A 436 15.71 -0.05 -3.68
N ASN A 437 16.36 -0.26 -2.55
CA ASN A 437 15.85 0.18 -1.24
C ASN A 437 15.74 1.70 -1.17
N LYS A 438 16.73 2.44 -1.69
CA LYS A 438 16.67 3.91 -1.77
C LYS A 438 15.52 4.40 -2.65
N ALA A 439 15.32 3.78 -3.82
CA ALA A 439 14.20 4.10 -4.70
C ALA A 439 12.84 3.84 -4.01
N PHE A 440 12.72 2.72 -3.30
CA PHE A 440 11.54 2.42 -2.50
C PHE A 440 11.28 3.48 -1.41
N ASP A 441 12.30 3.85 -0.63
CA ASP A 441 12.18 4.88 0.41
C ASP A 441 11.79 6.25 -0.16
N LEU A 442 12.32 6.62 -1.34
CA LEU A 442 11.95 7.85 -2.03
C LEU A 442 10.50 7.85 -2.47
N ASN A 443 10.03 6.75 -3.05
CA ASN A 443 8.62 6.58 -3.44
C ASN A 443 7.68 6.62 -2.22
N GLN A 444 8.07 6.03 -1.09
CA GLN A 444 7.28 6.13 0.14
C GLN A 444 7.23 7.56 0.67
N LYS A 445 8.38 8.26 0.74
CA LYS A 445 8.42 9.67 1.12
C LYS A 445 7.58 10.55 0.20
N ALA A 446 7.54 10.24 -1.11
CA ALA A 446 6.71 10.97 -2.08
C ALA A 446 5.21 10.83 -1.76
N LYS A 447 4.77 9.62 -1.37
CA LYS A 447 3.39 9.36 -0.91
C LYS A 447 3.08 10.06 0.41
N GLU A 448 4.00 10.00 1.38
CA GLU A 448 3.85 10.65 2.68
C GLU A 448 3.72 12.17 2.56
N ILE A 449 4.55 12.82 1.75
CA ILE A 449 4.50 14.28 1.52
C ILE A 449 3.12 14.71 1.03
N LEU A 450 2.57 14.01 0.02
CA LEU A 450 1.26 14.33 -0.50
C LEU A 450 0.17 14.12 0.56
N GLN A 451 0.30 13.07 1.38
CA GLN A 451 -0.68 12.79 2.42
C GLN A 451 -0.64 13.83 3.55
N CYS A 452 0.54 14.23 4.02
CA CYS A 452 0.70 15.28 5.03
C CYS A 452 0.10 16.60 4.54
N ALA A 453 0.37 16.98 3.28
CA ALA A 453 -0.21 18.18 2.68
C ALA A 453 -1.74 18.10 2.58
N LYS A 454 -2.31 16.94 2.20
CA LYS A 454 -3.77 16.73 2.19
C LYS A 454 -4.38 16.96 3.58
N ILE A 455 -3.77 16.42 4.63
CA ILE A 455 -4.24 16.56 6.02
C ILE A 455 -4.13 18.02 6.49
N GLU A 456 -3.00 18.67 6.26
CA GLU A 456 -2.77 20.08 6.62
C GLU A 456 -3.80 20.99 5.95
N VAL A 457 -4.03 20.79 4.65
CA VAL A 457 -5.01 21.56 3.87
C VAL A 457 -6.43 21.33 4.36
N GLU A 458 -6.81 20.08 4.65
CA GLU A 458 -8.14 19.77 5.17
C GLU A 458 -8.36 20.42 6.54
N ASN A 459 -7.34 20.41 7.42
CA ASN A 459 -7.35 21.14 8.68
C ASN A 459 -7.52 22.66 8.50
N LEU A 460 -6.80 23.27 7.57
CA LEU A 460 -6.90 24.71 7.29
C LEU A 460 -8.29 25.09 6.74
N ILE A 461 -8.89 24.22 5.92
CA ILE A 461 -10.24 24.45 5.37
C ILE A 461 -11.29 24.38 6.49
N ILE A 462 -11.17 23.41 7.40
CA ILE A 462 -12.15 23.18 8.47
C ILE A 462 -12.04 24.23 9.59
N THR A 463 -10.82 24.57 10.02
CA THR A 463 -10.58 25.53 11.12
C THR A 463 -10.97 26.96 10.74
N ASN A 464 -10.73 27.39 9.50
CA ASN A 464 -11.15 28.71 9.01
C ASN A 464 -12.68 28.87 8.92
N GLY A 465 -13.46 27.78 8.95
CA GLY A 465 -14.93 27.80 8.97
C GLY A 465 -15.57 27.85 10.35
N GLY A 466 -14.83 28.28 11.38
CA GLY A 466 -15.33 28.49 12.74
C GLY A 466 -15.59 27.21 13.54
N GLY A 467 -15.10 26.05 13.08
CA GLY A 467 -15.21 24.79 13.81
C GLY A 467 -14.22 24.73 14.98
N ALA A 468 -14.71 24.39 16.18
CA ALA A 468 -13.84 24.02 17.30
C ALA A 468 -13.09 22.72 16.94
N LEU A 469 -11.76 22.72 17.14
CA LEU A 469 -10.83 21.61 16.90
C LEU A 469 -11.20 20.29 17.60
N ASN A 470 -12.10 20.33 18.57
CA ASN A 470 -12.30 19.24 19.52
C ASN A 470 -12.95 17.97 18.95
N ASN A 471 -13.39 17.92 17.68
CA ASN A 471 -14.05 16.71 17.14
C ASN A 471 -13.89 16.44 15.64
N VAL A 472 -13.16 17.25 14.85
CA VAL A 472 -13.02 16.97 13.41
C VAL A 472 -11.75 16.16 13.10
N TYR A 473 -10.74 16.27 13.96
CA TYR A 473 -9.58 15.37 13.99
C TYR A 473 -9.21 15.03 15.44
N ASN A 474 -10.09 14.29 16.12
CA ASN A 474 -9.60 13.29 17.09
C ASN A 474 -9.13 12.02 16.35
N PHE A 475 -8.69 12.18 15.11
CA PHE A 475 -7.49 11.47 14.69
C PHE A 475 -6.35 12.03 15.54
N GLU A 476 -6.12 11.43 16.72
CA GLU A 476 -4.76 10.92 16.95
C GLU A 476 -4.28 10.41 15.59
N LEU A 477 -3.06 10.73 15.16
CA LEU A 477 -2.45 10.03 14.02
C LEU A 477 -2.51 8.55 14.35
N ASN A 478 -3.64 7.94 14.00
CA ASN A 478 -3.98 6.59 14.27
C ASN A 478 -3.32 5.95 13.08
N PHE A 479 -2.03 5.69 13.27
CA PHE A 479 -1.23 4.85 12.40
C PHE A 479 -1.99 3.56 12.04
N ASP A 480 -3.01 3.19 12.83
CA ASP A 480 -3.97 2.11 12.66
C ASP A 480 -5.08 2.35 11.60
N GLU A 481 -5.60 3.58 11.39
CA GLU A 481 -6.56 3.86 10.28
C GLU A 481 -5.85 4.00 8.93
N PHE A 482 -4.57 4.36 8.92
CA PHE A 482 -3.68 4.26 7.75
C PHE A 482 -3.52 2.80 7.28
N ASN A 483 -3.79 1.81 8.14
CA ASN A 483 -3.80 0.39 7.78
C ASN A 483 -5.18 -0.14 7.38
N GLN A 484 -6.25 0.63 7.57
CA GLN A 484 -7.61 0.12 7.34
C GLN A 484 -7.93 -0.05 5.85
N TYR A 485 -7.19 0.61 4.95
CA TYR A 485 -7.22 0.33 3.51
C TYR A 485 -6.34 -0.87 3.09
N PHE A 486 -5.44 -1.36 3.97
CA PHE A 486 -4.51 -2.47 3.73
C PHE A 486 -5.04 -3.84 4.25
N ASN A 487 -6.24 -3.87 4.84
CA ASN A 487 -6.67 -4.95 5.74
C ASN A 487 -7.72 -5.93 5.15
N SER A 488 -7.55 -6.36 3.90
CA SER A 488 -8.03 -7.70 3.48
C SER A 488 -6.90 -8.73 3.35
N ILE A 489 -5.65 -8.25 3.32
CA ILE A 489 -4.41 -9.02 3.18
C ILE A 489 -3.83 -9.49 4.52
N PHE A 490 -4.24 -8.84 5.60
CA PHE A 490 -3.63 -9.05 6.91
C PHE A 490 -3.81 -10.45 7.48
N ALA A 491 -4.78 -11.26 7.01
CA ALA A 491 -4.89 -12.65 7.46
C ALA A 491 -3.81 -13.57 6.89
N LEU A 492 -3.25 -13.26 5.71
CA LEU A 492 -2.19 -14.01 5.03
C LEU A 492 -0.81 -13.42 5.32
N GLU A 493 -0.68 -12.08 5.34
CA GLU A 493 0.54 -11.39 5.78
C GLU A 493 0.89 -11.65 7.24
N PHE A 494 -0.11 -11.91 8.07
CA PHE A 494 0.04 -12.32 9.46
C PHE A 494 0.85 -13.62 9.62
N PHE A 495 0.60 -14.64 8.78
CA PHE A 495 1.38 -15.89 8.80
C PHE A 495 2.74 -15.73 8.07
N LYS A 496 2.81 -14.87 7.04
CA LYS A 496 4.05 -14.53 6.32
C LYS A 496 5.08 -13.83 7.19
N ASN A 497 4.70 -12.74 7.86
CA ASN A 497 5.61 -11.92 8.64
C ASN A 497 6.13 -12.65 9.88
N MET A 498 5.36 -13.56 10.47
CA MET A 498 5.87 -14.47 11.50
C MET A 498 6.92 -15.46 10.95
N ARG A 499 6.75 -15.95 9.72
CA ARG A 499 7.73 -16.81 9.05
C ARG A 499 8.98 -16.05 8.57
N SER A 500 8.85 -14.83 8.04
CA SER A 500 9.99 -14.05 7.53
C SER A 500 10.79 -13.35 8.64
N ILE A 501 10.13 -12.87 9.70
CA ILE A 501 10.82 -12.17 10.81
C ILE A 501 11.47 -13.19 11.78
N TRP A 502 10.85 -14.36 11.98
CA TRP A 502 11.29 -15.32 13.00
C TRP A 502 11.36 -16.78 12.53
N GLY A 503 10.49 -17.20 11.61
CA GLY A 503 10.31 -18.59 11.22
C GLY A 503 11.44 -19.24 10.40
N GLY A 504 12.51 -18.51 10.09
CA GLY A 504 13.78 -19.10 9.63
C GLY A 504 14.87 -19.18 10.70
N ARG A 505 14.77 -18.40 11.79
CA ARG A 505 15.82 -18.28 12.82
C ARG A 505 15.51 -19.02 14.13
N TYR A 506 14.24 -19.06 14.55
CA TYR A 506 13.87 -19.56 15.88
C TYR A 506 12.55 -20.35 15.85
N PRO A 507 12.42 -21.45 16.63
CA PRO A 507 11.23 -22.28 16.64
C PRO A 507 10.02 -21.53 17.20
N LEU A 508 8.86 -21.72 16.56
CA LEU A 508 7.58 -21.23 17.06
C LEU A 508 6.98 -22.21 18.07
N LYS A 509 6.60 -21.71 19.25
CA LYS A 509 5.93 -22.50 20.29
C LYS A 509 4.62 -21.82 20.70
N MET A 510 3.60 -22.61 21.07
CA MET A 510 2.35 -22.07 21.61
C MET A 510 2.57 -21.52 23.02
N ILE A 511 1.96 -20.38 23.36
CA ILE A 511 2.11 -19.73 24.67
C ILE A 511 1.84 -20.72 25.81
N ARG A 512 0.81 -21.57 25.69
CA ARG A 512 0.46 -22.58 26.70
C ARG A 512 1.55 -23.63 26.99
N ASN A 513 2.51 -23.81 26.07
CA ASN A 513 3.61 -24.75 26.24
C ASN A 513 4.82 -24.10 26.94
N ILE A 514 4.73 -22.81 27.27
CA ILE A 514 5.86 -21.94 27.64
C ILE A 514 5.55 -21.17 28.92
N PHE A 515 4.28 -20.82 29.14
CA PHE A 515 3.79 -20.06 30.28
C PHE A 515 2.62 -20.79 30.93
N THR A 516 2.51 -20.69 32.25
CA THR A 516 1.37 -21.23 33.01
C THR A 516 0.27 -20.18 33.07
N GLU A 517 -0.96 -20.56 32.72
CA GLU A 517 -2.13 -19.71 33.02
C GLU A 517 -2.45 -19.75 34.52
N ILE A 518 -2.60 -18.59 35.14
CA ILE A 518 -3.02 -18.48 36.54
C ILE A 518 -4.51 -18.14 36.59
N THR A 519 -5.28 -19.06 37.16
CA THR A 519 -6.72 -18.90 37.42
C THR A 519 -7.06 -19.04 38.90
N GLU A 520 -6.07 -19.23 39.76
CA GLU A 520 -6.26 -19.47 41.18
C GLU A 520 -6.65 -18.19 41.93
N PHE A 521 -7.59 -18.32 42.85
CA PHE A 521 -7.95 -17.28 43.81
C PHE A 521 -7.57 -17.75 45.21
N LYS A 522 -6.67 -17.01 45.88
CA LYS A 522 -6.23 -17.25 47.25
C LYS A 522 -6.53 -16.03 48.11
N TYR A 523 -7.09 -16.27 49.29
CA TYR A 523 -7.44 -15.20 50.21
C TYR A 523 -6.18 -14.63 50.88
N LEU A 524 -5.84 -13.39 50.54
CA LEU A 524 -4.74 -12.64 51.14
C LEU A 524 -5.10 -12.17 52.55
N HIS A 525 -4.13 -12.08 53.44
CA HIS A 525 -4.31 -11.57 54.80
C HIS A 525 -4.06 -10.04 54.85
N GLY A 526 -4.96 -9.29 55.49
CA GLY A 526 -4.82 -7.84 55.73
C GLY A 526 -6.08 -7.03 55.42
N ASP A 527 -6.24 -5.86 56.05
CA ASP A 527 -7.43 -5.01 55.88
C ASP A 527 -7.53 -4.35 54.49
N TYR A 528 -6.38 -4.08 53.88
CA TYR A 528 -6.24 -3.47 52.55
C TYR A 528 -5.37 -4.34 51.65
N VAL A 529 -5.79 -4.46 50.40
CA VAL A 529 -5.11 -5.25 49.37
C VAL A 529 -5.02 -4.45 48.08
N SER A 530 -3.94 -4.64 47.32
CA SER A 530 -3.82 -4.04 46.00
C SER A 530 -4.74 -4.77 45.02
N TYR A 531 -5.52 -3.99 44.25
CA TYR A 531 -6.42 -4.53 43.23
C TYR A 531 -6.23 -3.79 41.91
N ILE A 532 -6.17 -4.54 40.81
CA ILE A 532 -5.84 -4.03 39.47
C ILE A 532 -7.00 -4.29 38.52
N GLU A 533 -7.47 -3.23 37.88
CA GLU A 533 -8.40 -3.29 36.76
C GLU A 533 -7.73 -2.91 35.43
N ILE A 534 -8.44 -3.16 34.32
CA ILE A 534 -7.93 -2.81 32.98
C ILE A 534 -7.60 -1.32 32.87
N GLY A 535 -8.39 -0.44 33.50
CA GLY A 535 -8.18 1.00 33.49
C GLY A 535 -6.92 1.45 34.24
N ASP A 536 -6.33 0.58 35.05
CA ASP A 536 -5.12 0.87 35.82
C ASP A 536 -3.83 0.56 35.05
N ILE A 537 -3.94 -0.08 33.89
CA ILE A 537 -2.79 -0.33 33.01
C ILE A 537 -2.52 0.90 32.15
N ASP A 538 -1.33 1.47 32.28
CA ASP A 538 -0.81 2.47 31.37
C ASP A 538 -0.35 1.80 30.07
N ILE A 539 -1.13 1.99 29.02
CA ILE A 539 -0.86 1.39 27.71
C ILE A 539 0.46 1.89 27.15
N ASN A 540 0.81 3.17 27.32
CA ASN A 540 2.01 3.74 26.73
C ASN A 540 3.26 3.24 27.43
N GLN A 541 3.24 3.22 28.76
CA GLN A 541 4.40 2.83 29.58
C GLN A 541 4.48 1.34 29.89
N ALA A 542 3.45 0.56 29.58
CA ALA A 542 3.36 -0.87 29.90
C ALA A 542 3.46 -1.15 31.40
N ASP A 543 2.91 -0.24 32.21
CA ASP A 543 3.07 -0.22 33.66
C ASP A 543 1.70 -0.15 34.36
N ILE A 544 1.69 -0.42 35.66
CA ILE A 544 0.48 -0.56 36.47
C ILE A 544 0.38 0.60 37.46
N LYS A 545 -0.76 1.29 37.46
CA LYS A 545 -1.13 2.26 38.49
C LYS A 545 -1.76 1.52 39.67
N TYR A 546 -1.02 1.40 40.76
CA TYR A 546 -1.46 0.65 41.92
C TYR A 546 -2.54 1.39 42.72
N LYS A 547 -3.60 0.66 43.07
CA LYS A 547 -4.66 1.12 43.98
C LYS A 547 -4.82 0.11 45.11
N ASN A 548 -4.98 0.61 46.33
CA ASN A 548 -5.27 -0.22 47.50
C ASN A 548 -6.75 -0.08 47.86
N ILE A 549 -7.42 -1.21 48.06
CA ILE A 549 -8.85 -1.27 48.36
C ILE A 549 -9.02 -2.10 49.64
N ALA A 550 -9.95 -1.68 50.50
CA ALA A 550 -10.30 -2.46 51.68
C ALA A 550 -10.95 -3.78 51.25
N GLN A 551 -10.61 -4.91 51.87
CA GLN A 551 -11.10 -6.23 51.43
C GLN A 551 -12.64 -6.32 51.33
N LYS A 552 -13.36 -5.61 52.21
CA LYS A 552 -14.83 -5.53 52.21
C LYS A 552 -15.44 -4.90 50.95
N PHE A 553 -14.68 -4.13 50.18
CA PHE A 553 -15.13 -3.44 48.97
C PHE A 553 -14.56 -4.05 47.68
N LEU A 554 -14.00 -5.27 47.75
CA LEU A 554 -13.51 -5.95 46.57
C LEU A 554 -14.65 -6.22 45.58
N PRO A 555 -14.48 -5.88 44.29
CA PRO A 555 -15.46 -6.16 43.27
C PRO A 555 -15.79 -7.67 43.16
N LYS A 556 -17.04 -8.02 42.86
CA LYS A 556 -17.47 -9.43 42.70
C LYS A 556 -16.76 -10.17 41.56
N ASN A 557 -16.18 -9.44 40.60
CA ASN A 557 -15.37 -9.96 39.50
C ASN A 557 -13.88 -10.15 39.86
N THR A 558 -13.51 -10.05 41.14
CA THR A 558 -12.18 -10.43 41.63
C THR A 558 -12.03 -11.95 41.55
N LYS A 559 -11.19 -12.43 40.64
CA LYS A 559 -11.14 -13.87 40.30
C LYS A 559 -9.75 -14.48 40.36
N ILE A 560 -8.69 -13.68 40.41
CA ILE A 560 -7.31 -14.17 40.24
C ILE A 560 -6.38 -13.46 41.24
N THR A 561 -5.57 -14.23 41.95
CA THR A 561 -4.46 -13.75 42.76
C THR A 561 -3.19 -13.72 41.92
N ILE A 562 -2.48 -12.60 41.92
CA ILE A 562 -1.25 -12.38 41.16
C ILE A 562 -0.06 -12.16 42.10
N SER A 563 1.12 -12.54 41.64
CA SER A 563 2.40 -12.41 42.35
C SER A 563 3.44 -11.72 41.47
N GLN A 564 4.56 -11.29 42.04
CA GLN A 564 5.64 -10.62 41.31
C GLN A 564 6.09 -11.41 40.07
N GLY A 565 6.18 -10.72 38.93
CA GLY A 565 6.59 -11.30 37.65
C GLY A 565 5.44 -11.81 36.77
N ASP A 566 4.19 -11.78 37.26
CA ASP A 566 3.03 -12.19 36.46
C ASP A 566 2.72 -11.19 35.35
N LEU A 567 2.37 -11.71 34.17
CA LEU A 567 1.93 -10.93 33.01
C LEU A 567 0.42 -10.85 32.98
N LEU A 568 -0.12 -9.63 32.99
CA LEU A 568 -1.54 -9.36 32.88
C LEU A 568 -1.84 -8.98 31.43
N ILE A 569 -2.69 -9.77 30.75
CA ILE A 569 -3.15 -9.51 29.38
C ILE A 569 -4.65 -9.21 29.42
N SER A 570 -5.06 -8.01 29.03
CA SER A 570 -6.48 -7.67 29.01
C SER A 570 -7.26 -8.54 28.03
N THR A 571 -8.35 -9.14 28.49
CA THR A 571 -9.27 -9.94 27.66
C THR A 571 -10.44 -9.13 27.13
N VAL A 572 -10.62 -7.88 27.60
CA VAL A 572 -11.66 -6.94 27.17
C VAL A 572 -11.01 -5.76 26.46
N ARG A 573 -11.38 -5.54 25.19
CA ARG A 573 -10.70 -4.63 24.26
C ARG A 573 -9.21 -4.93 24.15
N PRO A 574 -8.83 -6.19 23.87
CA PRO A 574 -7.43 -6.64 23.87
C PRO A 574 -6.57 -5.88 22.84
N THR A 575 -7.18 -5.34 21.79
CA THR A 575 -6.52 -4.49 20.78
C THR A 575 -5.94 -3.19 21.33
N ARG A 576 -6.43 -2.70 22.48
CA ARG A 576 -5.84 -1.55 23.18
C ARG A 576 -4.42 -1.85 23.68
N GLY A 577 -4.01 -3.11 23.78
CA GLY A 577 -2.67 -3.48 24.22
C GLY A 577 -2.42 -3.20 25.71
N ALA A 578 -3.48 -3.23 26.52
CA ALA A 578 -3.38 -3.15 27.98
C ALA A 578 -2.75 -4.44 28.53
N ILE A 579 -1.41 -4.46 28.49
CA ILE A 579 -0.57 -5.59 28.88
C ILE A 579 0.57 -5.07 29.75
N ALA A 580 0.65 -5.56 30.99
CA ALA A 580 1.60 -5.11 32.00
C ALA A 580 2.17 -6.28 32.81
N ILE A 581 3.38 -6.08 33.33
CA ILE A 581 4.02 -7.03 34.25
C ILE A 581 3.83 -6.51 35.67
N TYR A 582 3.42 -7.38 36.58
CA TYR A 582 3.30 -7.02 37.98
C TYR A 582 4.68 -7.03 38.66
N THR A 583 5.13 -5.88 39.15
CA THR A 583 6.51 -5.70 39.65
C THR A 583 6.63 -5.60 41.17
N LYS A 584 5.51 -5.51 41.90
CA LYS A 584 5.51 -5.42 43.37
C LYS A 584 5.75 -6.79 44.02
N GLU A 585 6.42 -6.79 45.16
CA GLU A 585 6.77 -8.01 45.90
C GLU A 585 5.56 -8.67 46.58
N ASN A 586 4.61 -7.86 47.07
CA ASN A 586 3.39 -8.38 47.71
C ASN A 586 2.42 -8.97 46.69
N GLU A 587 1.64 -9.98 47.07
CA GLU A 587 0.55 -10.48 46.24
C GLU A 587 -0.59 -9.46 46.12
N ALA A 588 -1.29 -9.50 45.00
CA ALA A 588 -2.42 -8.62 44.71
C ALA A 588 -3.55 -9.39 44.04
N TYR A 589 -4.69 -8.71 43.90
CA TYR A 589 -5.82 -9.21 43.12
C TYR A 589 -5.93 -8.49 41.78
N CYS A 590 -6.44 -9.17 40.76
CA CYS A 590 -6.84 -8.52 39.53
C CYS A 590 -8.26 -8.91 39.10
N SER A 591 -8.86 -8.05 38.27
CA SER A 591 -10.17 -8.31 37.68
C SER A 591 -10.15 -9.57 36.80
N GLY A 592 -11.25 -10.33 36.76
CA GLY A 592 -11.40 -11.48 35.85
C GLY A 592 -11.43 -11.13 34.36
N ALA A 593 -11.17 -9.87 34.00
CA ALA A 593 -11.01 -9.38 32.63
C ALA A 593 -9.55 -9.42 32.16
N PHE A 594 -8.71 -10.19 32.85
CA PHE A 594 -7.34 -10.50 32.49
C PHE A 594 -7.14 -12.00 32.26
N CYS A 595 -6.28 -12.31 31.29
CA CYS A 595 -5.59 -13.59 31.20
C CYS A 595 -4.22 -13.38 31.84
N VAL A 596 -3.94 -14.12 32.91
CA VAL A 596 -2.71 -13.98 33.69
C VAL A 596 -1.76 -15.12 33.33
N LEU A 597 -0.53 -14.77 32.93
CA LEU A 597 0.50 -15.74 32.56
C LEU A 597 1.71 -15.61 33.49
N ARG A 598 2.14 -16.73 34.06
CA ARG A 598 3.33 -16.79 34.92
C ARG A 598 4.53 -17.36 34.18
N GLN A 599 5.69 -16.77 34.45
CA GLN A 599 6.97 -17.20 33.91
C GLN A 599 7.26 -18.68 34.22
N GLN A 600 7.76 -19.41 33.21
CA GLN A 600 8.46 -20.68 33.43
C GLN A 600 9.92 -20.57 32.96
N GLN A 601 10.18 -20.85 31.68
CA GLN A 601 11.53 -20.94 31.11
C GLN A 601 11.95 -19.73 30.24
N TYR A 602 11.06 -18.76 30.00
CA TYR A 602 11.26 -17.72 28.97
C TYR A 602 10.88 -16.33 29.49
N SER A 603 11.51 -15.29 28.93
CA SER A 603 11.33 -13.91 29.41
C SER A 603 9.89 -13.42 29.22
N VAL A 604 9.24 -13.08 30.33
CA VAL A 604 7.90 -12.46 30.34
C VAL A 604 7.93 -11.08 29.68
N MET A 605 9.05 -10.36 29.80
CA MET A 605 9.22 -9.03 29.19
C MET A 605 9.28 -9.07 27.67
N LEU A 606 9.91 -10.12 27.11
CA LEU A 606 9.87 -10.36 25.67
C LEU A 606 8.43 -10.65 25.22
N LEU A 607 7.70 -11.50 25.96
CA LEU A 607 6.30 -11.80 25.65
C LEU A 607 5.42 -10.55 25.71
N GLN A 608 5.55 -9.76 26.78
CA GLN A 608 4.85 -8.48 26.94
C GLN A 608 5.06 -7.57 25.73
N PHE A 609 6.32 -7.42 25.31
CA PHE A 609 6.67 -6.59 24.16
C PHE A 609 6.06 -7.14 22.87
N LEU A 610 6.21 -8.43 22.59
CA LEU A 610 5.67 -9.09 21.41
C LEU A 610 4.15 -8.92 21.32
N LEU A 611 3.41 -9.20 22.39
CA LEU A 611 1.96 -9.11 22.41
C LEU A 611 1.42 -7.67 22.25
N ARG A 612 2.27 -6.66 22.51
CA ARG A 612 1.95 -5.24 22.30
C ARG A 612 2.30 -4.73 20.92
N THR A 613 3.03 -5.51 20.11
CA THR A 613 3.27 -5.15 18.71
C THR A 613 1.96 -5.19 17.93
N LYS A 614 1.89 -4.39 16.86
CA LYS A 614 0.74 -4.33 15.96
C LYS A 614 0.31 -5.73 15.48
N LEU A 615 1.28 -6.56 15.10
CA LEU A 615 1.08 -7.95 14.69
C LEU A 615 0.19 -8.76 15.67
N PHE A 616 0.45 -8.67 16.97
CA PHE A 616 -0.31 -9.40 17.98
C PHE A 616 -1.60 -8.69 18.40
N LYS A 617 -1.67 -7.36 18.28
CA LYS A 617 -2.93 -6.61 18.42
C LYS A 617 -3.93 -7.00 17.33
N ASP A 618 -3.47 -7.20 16.10
CA ASP A 618 -4.31 -7.63 14.98
C ASP A 618 -4.81 -9.06 15.16
N LEU A 619 -3.99 -9.94 15.74
CA LEU A 619 -4.42 -11.27 16.19
C LEU A 619 -5.52 -11.19 17.24
N PHE A 620 -5.34 -10.33 18.24
CA PHE A 620 -6.34 -10.12 19.26
C PHE A 620 -7.65 -9.59 18.65
N ALA A 621 -7.57 -8.71 17.65
CA ALA A 621 -8.74 -8.24 16.90
C ALA A 621 -9.47 -9.40 16.21
N LYS A 622 -8.72 -10.27 15.51
CA LYS A 622 -9.27 -11.43 14.78
C LYS A 622 -9.97 -12.43 15.70
N PHE A 623 -9.40 -12.72 16.87
CA PHE A 623 -9.92 -13.69 17.82
C PHE A 623 -10.91 -13.09 18.83
N SER A 624 -11.17 -11.79 18.76
CA SER A 624 -12.16 -11.12 19.60
C SER A 624 -13.58 -11.35 19.09
N THR A 625 -14.50 -11.52 20.02
CA THR A 625 -15.94 -11.63 19.77
C THR A 625 -16.69 -10.46 20.40
N GLY A 626 -17.77 -10.01 19.77
CA GLY A 626 -18.60 -8.91 20.26
C GLY A 626 -18.19 -7.54 19.68
N SER A 627 -19.19 -6.70 19.42
CA SER A 627 -19.02 -5.47 18.63
C SER A 627 -18.81 -4.21 19.51
N THR A 628 -19.43 -4.12 20.68
CA THR A 628 -19.31 -2.95 21.59
C THR A 628 -18.15 -3.01 22.56
N TYR A 629 -17.93 -4.18 23.15
CA TYR A 629 -16.82 -4.48 24.07
C TYR A 629 -16.19 -5.79 23.59
N PRO A 630 -15.30 -5.75 22.59
CA PRO A 630 -14.70 -6.95 22.03
C PRO A 630 -13.97 -7.71 23.14
N THR A 631 -14.24 -9.00 23.25
CA THR A 631 -13.60 -9.88 24.24
C THR A 631 -12.88 -11.02 23.56
N ILE A 632 -11.71 -11.40 24.08
CA ILE A 632 -10.98 -12.57 23.63
C ILE A 632 -11.01 -13.65 24.71
N LYS A 633 -11.24 -14.90 24.31
CA LYS A 633 -11.17 -16.05 25.23
C LYS A 633 -9.72 -16.34 25.58
N ASN A 634 -9.46 -16.75 26.83
CA ASN A 634 -8.11 -17.13 27.28
C ASN A 634 -7.50 -18.23 26.39
N GLU A 635 -8.30 -19.21 25.97
CA GLU A 635 -7.87 -20.27 25.03
C GLU A 635 -7.27 -19.72 23.74
N ASN A 636 -7.82 -18.63 23.19
CA ASN A 636 -7.31 -18.03 21.96
C ASN A 636 -5.94 -17.39 22.19
N ILE A 637 -5.72 -16.77 23.37
CA ILE A 637 -4.42 -16.21 23.76
C ILE A 637 -3.39 -17.33 23.96
N LEU A 638 -3.78 -18.38 24.68
CA LEU A 638 -2.93 -19.52 25.00
C LEU A 638 -2.48 -20.33 23.78
N ASN A 639 -3.31 -20.38 22.73
CA ASN A 639 -3.03 -21.07 21.48
C ASN A 639 -2.22 -20.22 20.49
N LEU A 640 -1.91 -18.95 20.80
CA LEU A 640 -1.04 -18.14 19.95
C LEU A 640 0.36 -18.74 19.89
N LYS A 641 0.92 -18.80 18.69
CA LYS A 641 2.31 -19.23 18.44
C LYS A 641 3.22 -18.01 18.50
N ILE A 642 4.29 -18.10 19.29
CA ILE A 642 5.29 -17.05 19.43
C ILE A 642 6.69 -17.59 19.08
N PRO A 643 7.58 -16.74 18.54
CA PRO A 643 8.97 -17.12 18.28
C PRO A 643 9.78 -17.13 19.57
N ILE A 644 10.63 -18.16 19.70
CA ILE A 644 11.42 -18.37 20.92
C ILE A 644 12.91 -18.38 20.59
N PRO A 645 13.58 -17.21 20.68
CA PRO A 645 15.02 -17.14 20.51
C PRO A 645 15.78 -17.72 21.72
N PRO A 646 17.05 -18.12 21.59
CA PRO A 646 17.90 -18.54 22.70
C PRO A 646 17.98 -17.50 23.81
N MET A 647 18.20 -17.93 25.06
CA MET A 647 18.16 -17.05 26.24
C MET A 647 19.08 -15.82 26.10
N GLN A 648 20.30 -16.01 25.59
CA GLN A 648 21.26 -14.91 25.34
C GLN A 648 20.70 -13.82 24.41
N VAL A 649 19.89 -14.20 23.42
CA VAL A 649 19.25 -13.26 22.49
C VAL A 649 18.05 -12.59 23.16
N GLN A 650 17.28 -13.33 23.96
CA GLN A 650 16.19 -12.76 24.76
C GLN A 650 16.71 -11.69 25.72
N GLU A 651 17.82 -11.95 26.40
CA GLU A 651 18.47 -11.01 27.32
C GLU A 651 18.97 -9.76 26.58
N ARG A 652 19.60 -9.93 25.42
CA ARG A 652 20.04 -8.80 24.58
C ARG A 652 18.87 -7.92 24.15
N ILE A 653 17.76 -8.52 23.69
CA ILE A 653 16.55 -7.80 23.29
C ILE A 653 15.94 -7.09 24.50
N THR A 654 15.83 -7.77 25.63
CA THR A 654 15.30 -7.23 26.88
C THR A 654 16.13 -6.03 27.36
N LYS A 655 17.46 -6.12 27.30
CA LYS A 655 18.37 -5.02 27.64
C LYS A 655 18.15 -3.79 26.75
N GLU A 656 18.04 -4.01 25.44
CA GLU A 656 17.80 -2.93 24.47
C GLU A 656 16.42 -2.26 24.66
N ILE A 657 15.38 -3.05 24.94
CA ILE A 657 14.05 -2.54 25.27
C ILE A 657 14.12 -1.62 26.49
N ASN A 658 14.81 -2.04 27.56
CA ASN A 658 14.97 -1.24 28.76
C ASN A 658 15.70 0.07 28.48
N ILE A 659 16.81 0.04 27.73
CA ILE A 659 17.56 1.25 27.35
C ILE A 659 16.66 2.25 26.62
N ARG A 660 15.88 1.79 25.63
CA ARG A 660 14.98 2.65 24.86
C ARG A 660 13.81 3.15 25.68
N LYS A 661 13.26 2.33 26.57
CA LYS A 661 12.18 2.73 27.50
C LYS A 661 12.66 3.84 28.43
N THR A 662 13.84 3.72 29.01
CA THR A 662 14.44 4.76 29.86
C THR A 662 14.69 6.05 29.07
N LYS A 663 15.23 5.95 27.85
CA LYS A 663 15.45 7.12 26.99
C LYS A 663 14.14 7.83 26.63
N ALA A 664 13.09 7.08 26.27
CA ALA A 664 11.78 7.63 25.96
C ALA A 664 11.14 8.32 27.17
N LEU A 665 11.29 7.76 28.37
CA LEU A 665 10.80 8.37 29.61
C LEU A 665 11.52 9.70 29.91
N ASN A 666 12.84 9.74 29.73
CA ASN A 666 13.61 10.97 29.92
C ASN A 666 13.17 12.07 28.95
N LEU A 667 13.02 11.75 27.66
CA LEU A 667 12.53 12.70 26.65
C LEU A 667 11.11 13.20 26.93
N GLN A 668 10.22 12.34 27.46
CA GLN A 668 8.88 12.76 27.87
C GLN A 668 8.90 13.71 29.07
N ASN A 669 9.80 13.49 30.02
CA ASN A 669 9.97 14.39 31.16
C ASN A 669 10.55 15.75 30.71
N GLU A 670 11.57 15.74 29.85
CA GLU A 670 12.13 16.96 29.23
C GLU A 670 11.07 17.74 28.46
N ALA A 671 10.23 17.07 27.66
CA ALA A 671 9.15 17.71 26.92
C ALA A 671 8.08 18.33 27.84
N LYS A 672 7.77 17.68 28.97
CA LYS A 672 6.85 18.23 29.99
C LYS A 672 7.45 19.46 30.67
N GLU A 673 8.72 19.41 31.03
CA GLU A 673 9.44 20.54 31.64
C GLU A 673 9.51 21.74 30.68
N LEU A 674 9.81 21.50 29.40
CA LEU A 674 9.78 22.53 28.35
C LEU A 674 8.38 23.13 28.16
N LEU A 675 7.34 22.29 28.17
CA LEU A 675 5.96 22.75 28.06
C LEU A 675 5.53 23.58 29.28
N GLU A 676 5.92 23.17 30.49
CA GLU A 676 5.66 23.95 31.70
C GLU A 676 6.45 25.26 31.72
N SER A 677 7.70 25.25 31.25
CA SER A 677 8.51 26.46 31.08
C SER A 677 7.87 27.42 30.08
N ALA A 678 7.46 26.92 28.91
CA ALA A 678 6.78 27.72 27.89
C ALA A 678 5.43 28.27 28.38
N LYS A 679 4.67 27.48 29.16
CA LYS A 679 3.44 27.96 29.80
C LYS A 679 3.71 29.09 30.79
N LYS A 680 4.72 28.95 31.65
CA LYS A 680 5.13 30.00 32.58
C LYS A 680 5.62 31.25 31.86
N GLU A 681 6.35 31.10 30.75
CA GLU A 681 6.84 32.22 29.94
C GLU A 681 5.67 32.97 29.27
N VAL A 682 4.70 32.24 28.72
CA VAL A 682 3.46 32.81 28.18
C VAL A 682 2.61 33.46 29.29
N GLU A 683 2.50 32.85 30.46
CA GLU A 683 1.81 33.44 31.63
C GLU A 683 2.51 34.72 32.10
N ASN A 684 3.84 34.77 32.13
CA ASN A 684 4.60 35.98 32.46
C ASN A 684 4.41 37.09 31.42
N ILE A 685 4.31 36.74 30.13
CA ILE A 685 3.99 37.69 29.04
C ILE A 685 2.57 38.22 29.20
N ILE A 686 1.61 37.38 29.60
CA ILE A 686 0.21 37.78 29.81
C ILE A 686 0.04 38.63 31.07
N LEU A 687 0.82 38.37 32.13
CA LEU A 687 0.74 39.08 33.41
C LEU A 687 1.56 40.39 33.45
N GLY A 688 2.21 40.77 32.33
CA GLY A 688 2.80 42.09 32.13
C GLY A 688 4.19 42.27 32.72
N GLY A 689 5.18 41.61 32.13
CA GLY A 689 6.59 42.05 32.18
C GLY A 689 6.83 43.31 31.37
#